data_AF-A0A7L3R660-F1
#
_entry.id   AF-A0A7L3R660-F1
#
_cell.length_a   1.000
_cell.length_b   1.000
_cell.length_c   1.000
_cell.angle_alpha   90.00
_cell.angle_beta   90.00
_cell.angle_gamma   90.00
#
_symmetry.space_group_name_H-M   'P 1'
#
loop_
_entity.id
_entity.type
_entity.pdbx_description
1 polymer ?
#
loop_
_entity_poly.entity_id
_entity_poly.type
_entity_poly.pdbx_seq_one_letter_code
_entity_poly.pdbx_strand_id
1 'polypeptide(L)'
;LLLVLVYEVHVYTGAKLGAETDSNVYINLIGTRGDAGKRKLHRSKNNNIKFRHGQMDIFCIKAVSLGDLEKVVISHDGAGPGSGWFLDKIVIKHKEGKEAQEVVFPCNRWLDEYQDDGKTERELTANAQQWRVQVKTDGDSPEPQECKRTLVIYGSKGKSDELLLSPQTPGYVCFLPRATDEFIVETGDLGDVYKIRVSCDEGPGFEGWHLRSFHLEELHTKQELNFDCKCWLSLNGEDKELVKEFPAVTEDQKTLPVYKYVVSVHIGDRWGAETFANVYITLYGKRGDTGVRKLHTSLVKGRKFHRNKVDSFLVEAVSLSHLQKVVIGHDGEGYGAGMYLKMVTVKESQDSDKEWVFPLWNWLDTHLGLCETVCEIVTVGRRLTSSPKLPEINMKSSGLWIMDITGSDLSNEDDPICLSFIFYGNLSHKKLPLQVTGKAIQIKEELANIGSIYKVQVTGPHRELKQPWHLDLLHMKHTGTKEEMYLAFDCWFNPNEDKCVELPALYADQEPLPVVEYAIHLHTGDFKKADATGEAYLCIQGEKSDSGKRWLNSRNSLITFARGQVDVFKIKAVYLGKLNQVLVGFKSLKKDEWFLEKIVIKEVLYPFSAHVFVHNDWINKRSKKDFVEVAIPLKETSVTSLLTKKFDTKSRGRWQMWVRCMQVPEDVPDIQVVVFGRKGKSPAQKVQNLNNNPFLLTVGDIGDITKVSFVLSGPCLGRGIKLHKLQLKDLDTKQELGFHTEAQCLFGEGGSETVTELAAVRPDKPPLREVLYSISVHTGTLPASGTDADVFITLFGEYGDSCKRRLRHSNLEKGQVCISEMRAVDLGQLSKVLVEHHNVGYGAGWYLDQIVIHESGKTDGQYAFLCQQWLDSGVGDAQTERMLK
;
A
#
# COMPACT_ATOMS: atom_id res chain seq x y z
N LEU A 1 16.36 8.75 42.36
CA LEU A 1 15.72 9.97 41.83
C LEU A 1 16.79 10.75 41.09
N LEU A 2 16.58 11.05 39.79
CA LEU A 2 17.51 11.86 39.02
C LEU A 2 17.52 13.30 39.53
N LEU A 3 18.70 13.94 39.58
CA LEU A 3 18.84 15.33 40.01
C LEU A 3 18.10 16.27 39.04
N VAL A 4 17.47 17.32 39.55
CA VAL A 4 16.88 18.37 38.70
C VAL A 4 17.95 19.41 38.39
N LEU A 5 18.26 19.59 37.12
CA LEU A 5 19.26 20.53 36.61
C LEU A 5 18.58 21.71 35.91
N VAL A 6 19.32 22.83 35.82
CA VAL A 6 18.94 23.98 35.00
C VAL A 6 19.81 23.96 33.75
N TYR A 7 19.17 23.78 32.61
CA TYR A 7 19.78 23.89 31.29
C TYR A 7 19.60 25.32 30.79
N GLU A 8 20.70 26.03 30.58
CA GLU A 8 20.71 27.35 29.98
C GLU A 8 20.87 27.22 28.47
N VAL A 9 19.82 27.58 27.74
CA VAL A 9 19.72 27.44 26.29
C VAL A 9 19.98 28.79 25.65
N HIS A 10 21.08 28.89 24.90
CA HIS A 10 21.48 30.06 24.13
C HIS A 10 21.08 29.83 22.68
N VAL A 11 20.12 30.58 22.18
CA VAL A 11 19.60 30.46 20.81
C VAL A 11 20.16 31.61 19.98
N TYR A 12 20.85 31.29 18.88
CA TYR A 12 21.43 32.28 17.98
C TYR A 12 20.60 32.37 16.71
N THR A 13 19.90 33.49 16.52
CA THR A 13 19.23 33.81 15.25
C THR A 13 20.28 34.36 14.29
N GLY A 14 20.33 33.84 13.05
CA GLY A 14 21.39 34.23 12.12
C GLY A 14 21.21 35.64 11.56
N ALA A 15 22.24 36.10 10.85
CA ALA A 15 22.34 37.48 10.32
C ALA A 15 21.90 37.61 8.85
N LYS A 16 21.10 36.66 8.34
CA LYS A 16 20.53 36.75 6.99
C LYS A 16 19.34 37.72 6.99
N LEU A 17 19.12 38.43 5.88
CA LEU A 17 17.99 39.35 5.76
C LEU A 17 16.66 38.60 5.94
N GLY A 18 15.79 39.07 6.84
CA GLY A 18 14.54 38.39 7.19
C GLY A 18 14.68 37.20 8.16
N ALA A 19 15.85 36.98 8.78
CA ALA A 19 16.08 35.86 9.70
C ALA A 19 15.24 35.89 10.99
N GLU A 20 14.58 37.00 11.30
CA GLU A 20 13.86 37.21 12.56
C GLU A 20 12.48 36.56 12.58
N THR A 21 11.99 36.19 13.76
CA THR A 21 10.63 35.62 13.89
C THR A 21 9.90 36.16 15.11
N ASP A 22 8.60 36.40 14.93
CA ASP A 22 7.66 36.69 16.02
C ASP A 22 6.85 35.43 16.41
N SER A 23 7.10 34.29 15.77
CA SER A 23 6.43 33.02 16.05
C SER A 23 6.75 32.50 17.45
N ASN A 24 5.91 31.62 17.99
CA ASN A 24 6.23 30.95 19.23
C ASN A 24 7.22 29.81 18.98
N VAL A 25 8.43 29.96 19.51
CA VAL A 25 9.47 28.93 19.41
C VAL A 25 9.36 27.92 20.55
N TYR A 26 9.54 26.63 20.23
CA TYR A 26 9.50 25.49 21.12
C TYR A 26 10.78 24.67 20.98
N ILE A 27 11.27 24.11 22.09
CA ILE A 27 12.46 23.27 22.12
C ILE A 27 12.22 22.01 22.96
N ASN A 28 12.79 20.87 22.55
CA ASN A 28 12.92 19.66 23.36
C ASN A 28 14.41 19.28 23.44
N LEU A 29 14.89 18.99 24.66
CA LEU A 29 16.26 18.57 24.90
C LEU A 29 16.27 17.06 25.10
N ILE A 30 17.14 16.34 24.39
CA ILE A 30 17.23 14.88 24.43
C ILE A 30 18.67 14.47 24.75
N GLY A 31 18.84 13.68 25.80
CA GLY A 31 20.13 13.11 26.18
C GLY A 31 20.03 11.61 26.46
N THR A 32 21.15 11.00 26.84
CA THR A 32 21.29 9.56 27.09
C THR A 32 20.32 8.99 28.14
N ARG A 33 19.73 9.83 29.00
CA ARG A 33 18.79 9.44 30.06
C ARG A 33 17.33 9.80 29.76
N GLY A 34 17.02 10.27 28.55
CA GLY A 34 15.66 10.62 28.10
C GLY A 34 15.54 12.07 27.65
N ASP A 35 14.30 12.56 27.54
CA ASP A 35 13.99 13.91 27.06
C ASP A 35 13.35 14.84 28.12
N ALA A 36 13.45 16.14 27.90
CA ALA A 36 12.89 17.17 28.77
C ALA A 36 11.41 17.51 28.48
N GLY A 37 10.83 16.93 27.43
CA GLY A 37 9.56 17.32 26.81
C GLY A 37 9.62 18.65 26.06
N LYS A 38 8.65 18.90 25.17
CA LYS A 38 8.53 20.16 24.41
C LYS A 38 8.26 21.36 25.33
N ARG A 39 9.13 22.38 25.29
CA ARG A 39 9.07 23.60 26.11
C ARG A 39 9.00 24.85 25.23
N LYS A 40 8.08 25.77 25.54
CA LYS A 40 7.98 27.06 24.85
C LYS A 40 9.03 28.05 25.35
N LEU A 41 9.80 28.66 24.45
CA LEU A 41 10.83 29.66 24.73
C LEU A 41 10.23 31.07 24.84
N HIS A 42 9.48 31.32 25.92
CA HIS A 42 8.66 32.52 26.06
C HIS A 42 9.33 33.66 26.85
N ARG A 43 10.27 33.35 27.76
CA ARG A 43 10.95 34.31 28.66
C ARG A 43 12.46 34.26 28.47
N SER A 44 12.99 35.15 27.64
CA SER A 44 14.43 35.35 27.47
C SER A 44 14.98 36.13 28.68
N LYS A 45 16.19 35.78 29.13
CA LYS A 45 16.87 36.42 30.27
C LYS A 45 17.51 37.75 29.90
N ASN A 46 17.97 37.88 28.66
CA ASN A 46 18.81 38.98 28.22
C ASN A 46 18.06 39.96 27.30
N ASN A 47 16.92 39.58 26.72
CA ASN A 47 16.18 40.43 25.80
C ASN A 47 14.66 40.42 26.06
N ASN A 48 14.02 41.58 25.89
CA ASN A 48 12.55 41.70 25.98
C ASN A 48 11.85 41.24 24.69
N ILE A 49 12.45 41.56 23.54
CA ILE A 49 12.04 41.11 22.21
C ILE A 49 13.03 40.02 21.79
N LYS A 50 12.49 38.86 21.41
CA LYS A 50 13.23 37.61 21.18
C LYS A 50 13.45 37.41 19.67
N PHE A 51 14.44 36.58 19.32
CA PHE A 51 14.67 36.03 17.98
C PHE A 51 14.77 37.08 16.86
N ARG A 52 15.42 38.21 17.15
CA ARG A 52 15.70 39.27 16.17
C ARG A 52 16.90 38.93 15.31
N HIS A 53 17.00 39.60 14.17
CA HIS A 53 18.07 39.44 13.20
C HIS A 53 19.47 39.54 13.86
N GLY A 54 20.28 38.47 13.77
CA GLY A 54 21.62 38.40 14.37
C GLY A 54 21.66 38.38 15.90
N GLN A 55 20.53 38.15 16.58
CA GLN A 55 20.40 38.20 18.04
C GLN A 55 20.70 36.84 18.69
N MET A 56 21.26 36.90 19.90
CA MET A 56 21.35 35.76 20.82
C MET A 56 20.36 35.93 21.98
N ASP A 57 19.53 34.91 22.22
CA ASP A 57 18.57 34.83 23.33
C ASP A 57 18.88 33.70 24.31
N ILE A 58 18.76 33.98 25.60
CA ILE A 58 19.09 33.03 26.66
C ILE A 58 17.83 32.61 27.42
N PHE A 59 17.56 31.31 27.48
CA PHE A 59 16.43 30.71 28.20
C PHE A 59 16.88 29.71 29.26
N CYS A 60 16.05 29.44 30.25
CA CYS A 60 16.31 28.39 31.25
C CYS A 60 15.22 27.33 31.25
N ILE A 61 15.63 26.08 31.13
CA ILE A 61 14.77 24.91 31.21
C ILE A 61 15.18 24.10 32.43
N LYS A 62 14.20 23.79 33.29
CA LYS A 62 14.39 22.88 34.42
C LYS A 62 13.92 21.49 34.01
N ALA A 63 14.81 20.51 34.08
CA ALA A 63 14.51 19.12 33.79
C ALA A 63 15.33 18.21 34.73
N VAL A 64 14.95 16.93 34.82
CA VAL A 64 15.85 15.93 35.42
C VAL A 64 17.14 15.84 34.62
N SER A 65 18.22 15.34 35.22
CA SER A 65 19.48 15.09 34.53
C SER A 65 19.24 14.18 33.33
N LEU A 66 19.45 14.75 32.14
CA LEU A 66 19.32 14.08 30.85
C LEU A 66 20.58 13.28 30.47
N GLY A 67 21.64 13.35 31.30
CA GLY A 67 22.97 12.83 30.96
C GLY A 67 23.62 13.66 29.84
N ASP A 68 24.49 13.02 29.06
CA ASP A 68 25.10 13.65 27.88
C ASP A 68 24.01 14.03 26.87
N LEU A 69 23.98 15.30 26.48
CA LEU A 69 23.01 15.82 25.52
C LEU A 69 23.41 15.39 24.11
N GLU A 70 22.52 14.66 23.45
CA GLU A 70 22.78 14.13 22.10
C GLU A 70 22.08 14.97 21.03
N LYS A 71 20.84 15.40 21.32
CA LYS A 71 19.96 16.03 20.33
C LYS A 71 19.11 17.17 20.90
N VAL A 72 18.72 18.08 20.02
CA VAL A 72 17.76 19.15 20.28
C VAL A 72 16.72 19.18 19.18
N VAL A 73 15.43 19.13 19.54
CA VAL A 73 14.35 19.39 18.59
C VAL A 73 13.88 20.83 18.78
N ILE A 74 13.94 21.66 17.75
CA ILE A 74 13.55 23.07 17.77
C ILE A 74 12.47 23.32 16.70
N SER A 75 11.38 24.01 17.06
CA SER A 75 10.31 24.36 16.13
C SER A 75 9.64 25.68 16.42
N HIS A 76 8.86 26.19 15.47
CA HIS A 76 7.93 27.30 15.68
C HIS A 76 6.53 26.99 15.14
N ASP A 77 5.52 27.76 15.57
CA ASP A 77 4.10 27.52 15.22
C ASP A 77 3.58 28.35 14.04
N GLY A 78 4.46 29.04 13.31
CA GLY A 78 4.09 29.83 12.14
C GLY A 78 3.20 31.06 12.43
N ALA A 79 2.99 31.44 13.69
CA ALA A 79 2.06 32.51 14.06
C ALA A 79 2.59 33.90 13.68
N GLY A 80 2.18 34.42 12.52
CA GLY A 80 2.45 35.79 12.05
C GLY A 80 2.76 35.86 10.54
N PRO A 81 2.61 37.03 9.88
CA PRO A 81 3.06 37.20 8.50
C PRO A 81 4.59 37.18 8.42
N GLY A 82 5.16 36.39 7.50
CA GLY A 82 6.62 36.26 7.34
C GLY A 82 7.31 35.48 8.46
N SER A 83 6.64 34.45 9.01
CA SER A 83 7.05 33.71 10.21
C SER A 83 8.30 32.84 10.07
N GLY A 84 8.97 32.86 8.91
CA GLY A 84 10.24 32.19 8.68
C GLY A 84 11.32 32.62 9.66
N TRP A 85 12.15 31.69 10.09
CA TRP A 85 13.18 31.93 11.09
C TRP A 85 14.50 31.30 10.65
N PHE A 86 15.56 32.09 10.49
CA PHE A 86 16.87 31.51 10.20
C PHE A 86 17.64 31.28 11.50
N LEU A 87 17.77 30.02 11.90
CA LEU A 87 18.49 29.61 13.10
C LEU A 87 19.95 29.26 12.75
N ASP A 88 20.91 29.97 13.36
CA ASP A 88 22.35 29.70 13.23
C ASP A 88 22.72 28.46 14.05
N LYS A 89 22.56 28.53 15.38
CA LYS A 89 22.90 27.43 16.31
C LYS A 89 22.21 27.55 17.66
N ILE A 90 22.23 26.47 18.42
CA ILE A 90 21.82 26.42 19.82
C ILE A 90 23.01 25.97 20.66
N VAL A 91 23.31 26.70 21.74
CA VAL A 91 24.34 26.30 22.70
C VAL A 91 23.68 26.03 24.05
N ILE A 92 23.89 24.84 24.61
CA ILE A 92 23.31 24.46 25.89
C ILE A 92 24.41 24.35 26.92
N LYS A 93 24.26 25.13 28.01
CA LYS A 93 25.16 25.12 29.16
C LYS A 93 24.43 24.54 30.37
N HIS A 94 25.03 23.57 31.03
CA HIS A 94 24.49 23.03 32.28
C HIS A 94 25.61 22.58 33.22
N LYS A 95 25.27 22.37 34.50
CA LYS A 95 26.23 21.91 35.52
C LYS A 95 25.69 20.66 36.18
N GLU A 96 26.38 19.55 36.01
CA GLU A 96 26.14 18.31 36.75
C GLU A 96 27.36 18.05 37.66
N GLY A 97 27.19 18.18 38.97
CA GLY A 97 28.30 18.10 39.93
C GLY A 97 29.22 19.33 39.91
N LYS A 98 30.54 19.12 39.74
CA LYS A 98 31.56 20.19 39.73
C LYS A 98 31.93 20.69 38.33
N GLU A 99 31.52 19.99 37.27
CA GLU A 99 31.87 20.31 35.89
C GLU A 99 30.73 21.07 35.20
N ALA A 100 31.11 22.11 34.46
CA ALA A 100 30.21 22.80 33.56
C ALA A 100 30.34 22.17 32.18
N GLN A 101 29.24 21.68 31.64
CA GLN A 101 29.18 21.17 30.27
C GLN A 101 28.58 22.23 29.35
N GLU A 102 29.15 22.34 28.16
CA GLU A 102 28.70 23.21 27.08
C GLU A 102 28.65 22.39 25.80
N VAL A 103 27.47 22.32 25.18
CA VAL A 103 27.22 21.52 23.97
C VAL A 103 26.63 22.43 22.90
N VAL A 104 27.18 22.36 21.69
CA VAL A 104 26.78 23.18 20.55
C VAL A 104 25.99 22.31 19.57
N PHE A 105 24.83 22.81 19.14
CA PHE A 105 23.94 22.22 18.16
C PHE A 105 23.82 23.19 16.98
N PRO A 106 24.66 23.04 15.93
CA PRO A 106 24.57 23.88 14.75
C PRO A 106 23.28 23.60 13.97
N CYS A 107 22.80 24.59 13.21
CA CYS A 107 21.58 24.50 12.40
C CYS A 107 21.77 25.14 11.02
N ASN A 108 22.22 26.39 10.96
CA ASN A 108 22.46 27.19 9.74
C ASN A 108 21.38 27.09 8.64
N ARG A 109 20.11 27.00 9.03
CA ARG A 109 19.00 26.76 8.10
C ARG A 109 17.77 27.60 8.41
N TRP A 110 16.93 27.79 7.39
CA TRP A 110 15.61 28.37 7.56
C TRP A 110 14.66 27.34 8.19
N LEU A 111 13.90 27.78 9.18
CA LEU A 111 12.69 27.14 9.64
C LEU A 111 11.54 27.96 9.06
N ASP A 112 11.08 27.60 7.86
CA ASP A 112 10.12 28.38 7.06
C ASP A 112 9.44 27.42 6.06
N GLU A 113 8.13 27.57 5.86
CA GLU A 113 7.36 26.77 4.89
C GLU A 113 7.68 27.11 3.43
N TYR A 114 8.21 28.31 3.18
CA TYR A 114 8.45 28.85 1.84
C TYR A 114 9.93 29.04 1.51
N GLN A 115 10.85 28.74 2.43
CA GLN A 115 12.29 28.82 2.22
C GLN A 115 12.98 27.50 2.56
N ASP A 116 14.15 27.28 1.96
CA ASP A 116 14.99 26.10 2.17
C ASP A 116 14.20 24.79 1.92
N ASP A 117 14.09 23.90 2.91
CA ASP A 117 13.39 22.61 2.79
C ASP A 117 11.90 22.65 3.19
N GLY A 118 11.33 23.83 3.47
CA GLY A 118 9.91 23.97 3.84
C GLY A 118 9.57 23.50 5.26
N LYS A 119 10.56 23.12 6.09
CA LYS A 119 10.33 22.61 7.45
C LYS A 119 10.35 23.74 8.46
N THR A 120 9.45 23.68 9.44
CA THR A 120 9.37 24.60 10.60
C THR A 120 9.81 23.94 11.92
N GLU A 121 10.29 22.68 11.84
CA GLU A 121 10.85 21.89 12.95
C GLU A 121 12.13 21.19 12.51
N ARG A 122 13.16 21.18 13.37
CA ARG A 122 14.46 20.54 13.11
C ARG A 122 14.96 19.77 14.32
N GLU A 123 15.56 18.61 14.06
CA GLU A 123 16.36 17.86 15.03
C GLU A 123 17.84 18.13 14.77
N LEU A 124 18.54 18.68 15.76
CA LEU A 124 19.95 19.06 15.71
C LEU A 124 20.78 18.11 16.57
N THR A 125 21.99 17.76 16.13
CA THR A 125 22.88 16.83 16.85
C THR A 125 24.16 17.52 17.31
N ALA A 126 24.67 17.17 18.49
CA ALA A 126 25.85 17.81 19.10
C ALA A 126 27.16 17.65 18.31
N ASN A 127 27.32 16.53 17.58
CA ASN A 127 28.52 16.18 16.79
C ASN A 127 28.27 16.30 15.28
N ALA A 128 27.57 17.36 14.85
CA ALA A 128 27.27 17.54 13.44
C ALA A 128 28.55 17.74 12.62
N GLN A 129 28.66 17.01 11.51
CA GLN A 129 29.72 17.18 10.52
C GLN A 129 29.30 18.25 9.51
N GLN A 130 30.20 19.15 9.16
CA GLN A 130 29.97 20.14 8.11
C GLN A 130 30.75 19.73 6.86
N TRP A 131 30.04 19.65 5.75
CA TRP A 131 30.58 19.24 4.46
C TRP A 131 30.52 20.41 3.49
N ARG A 132 31.66 20.74 2.88
CA ARG A 132 31.71 21.54 1.66
C ARG A 132 31.44 20.60 0.49
N VAL A 133 30.36 20.86 -0.24
CA VAL A 133 29.90 20.10 -1.40
C VAL A 133 30.10 20.93 -2.64
N GLN A 134 30.98 20.50 -3.53
CA GLN A 134 31.18 21.09 -4.84
C GLN A 134 30.55 20.21 -5.91
N VAL A 135 29.69 20.80 -6.73
CA VAL A 135 28.92 20.10 -7.75
C VAL A 135 29.28 20.65 -9.11
N LYS A 136 29.71 19.78 -10.02
CA LYS A 136 30.07 20.17 -11.39
C LYS A 136 28.99 19.70 -12.36
N THR A 137 28.42 20.64 -13.10
CA THR A 137 27.45 20.37 -14.18
C THR A 137 28.20 20.25 -15.52
N ASP A 138 27.81 19.29 -16.36
CA ASP A 138 28.46 19.13 -17.67
C ASP A 138 28.00 20.19 -18.68
N GLY A 139 28.73 20.33 -19.79
CA GLY A 139 28.58 21.45 -20.72
C GLY A 139 27.45 21.32 -21.74
N ASP A 140 26.89 20.13 -21.86
CA ASP A 140 25.71 19.77 -22.66
C ASP A 140 24.41 19.74 -21.81
N SER A 141 24.48 20.08 -20.52
CA SER A 141 23.29 20.28 -19.69
C SER A 141 22.46 21.47 -20.21
N PRO A 142 21.12 21.43 -20.10
CA PRO A 142 20.27 22.59 -20.37
C PRO A 142 20.55 23.74 -19.39
N GLU A 143 20.05 24.93 -19.74
CA GLU A 143 20.02 26.07 -18.81
C GLU A 143 19.23 25.70 -17.53
N PRO A 144 19.58 26.26 -16.36
CA PRO A 144 18.96 25.91 -15.07
C PRO A 144 17.44 26.10 -15.07
N GLN A 145 16.73 24.98 -14.99
CA GLN A 145 15.29 24.91 -14.84
C GLN A 145 14.89 24.84 -13.36
N GLU A 146 13.67 25.30 -13.04
CA GLU A 146 13.09 25.18 -11.71
C GLU A 146 12.90 23.70 -11.34
N CYS A 147 13.83 23.20 -10.55
CA CYS A 147 13.87 21.81 -10.08
C CYS A 147 14.61 21.77 -8.75
N LYS A 148 14.04 21.08 -7.76
CA LYS A 148 14.73 20.80 -6.51
C LYS A 148 15.78 19.71 -6.77
N ARG A 149 17.00 19.92 -6.25
CA ARG A 149 18.11 18.98 -6.34
C ARG A 149 18.53 18.60 -4.94
N THR A 150 18.45 17.32 -4.61
CA THR A 150 18.72 16.83 -3.26
C THR A 150 19.89 15.87 -3.25
N LEU A 151 20.73 15.98 -2.23
CA LEU A 151 21.83 15.07 -1.92
C LEU A 151 21.53 14.32 -0.62
N VAL A 152 21.82 13.02 -0.59
CA VAL A 152 21.87 12.23 0.64
C VAL A 152 23.21 11.54 0.73
N ILE A 153 23.88 11.67 1.87
CA ILE A 153 25.20 11.09 2.13
C ILE A 153 25.02 9.87 3.04
N TYR A 154 25.61 8.73 2.68
CA TYR A 154 25.51 7.48 3.43
C TYR A 154 26.88 7.08 3.99
N GLY A 155 26.91 6.74 5.27
CA GLY A 155 28.11 6.25 5.95
C GLY A 155 27.83 5.10 6.91
N SER A 156 28.88 4.57 7.53
CA SER A 156 28.81 3.36 8.37
C SER A 156 27.88 3.47 9.58
N LYS A 157 27.52 4.69 10.02
CA LYS A 157 26.58 4.94 11.13
C LYS A 157 25.17 5.33 10.70
N GLY A 158 24.89 5.42 9.39
CA GLY A 158 23.57 5.76 8.88
C GLY A 158 23.61 6.60 7.60
N LYS A 159 22.63 7.49 7.45
CA LYS A 159 22.54 8.42 6.33
C LYS A 159 22.14 9.81 6.81
N SER A 160 22.44 10.83 6.01
CA SER A 160 21.94 12.18 6.23
C SER A 160 20.44 12.28 5.93
N ASP A 161 19.84 13.40 6.33
CA ASP A 161 18.58 13.85 5.75
C ASP A 161 18.76 14.22 4.27
N GLU A 162 17.65 14.57 3.60
CA GLU A 162 17.67 15.13 2.26
C GLU A 162 18.23 16.55 2.30
N LEU A 163 19.44 16.71 1.77
CA LEU A 163 20.18 17.98 1.73
C LEU A 163 19.80 18.70 0.44
N LEU A 164 18.99 19.75 0.53
CA LEU A 164 18.64 20.57 -0.62
C LEU A 164 19.86 21.40 -1.07
N LEU A 165 20.22 21.29 -2.34
CA LEU A 165 21.31 22.05 -2.94
C LEU A 165 20.76 23.36 -3.52
N SER A 166 20.58 24.35 -2.65
CA SER A 166 20.03 25.66 -2.99
C SER A 166 21.11 26.75 -3.00
N PRO A 167 20.98 27.81 -3.84
CA PRO A 167 21.92 28.91 -3.85
C PRO A 167 21.99 29.59 -2.47
N GLN A 168 23.19 29.74 -1.93
CA GLN A 168 23.37 30.40 -0.62
C GLN A 168 23.08 31.91 -0.67
N THR A 169 23.12 32.50 -1.87
CA THR A 169 22.96 33.94 -2.10
C THR A 169 21.71 34.19 -2.95
N PRO A 170 20.75 35.02 -2.49
CA PRO A 170 19.56 35.34 -3.27
C PRO A 170 19.91 35.90 -4.66
N GLY A 171 19.29 35.36 -5.71
CA GLY A 171 19.52 35.76 -7.10
C GLY A 171 20.73 35.11 -7.78
N TYR A 172 21.54 34.31 -7.07
CA TYR A 172 22.56 33.49 -7.70
C TYR A 172 21.92 32.26 -8.36
N VAL A 173 22.22 32.04 -9.64
CA VAL A 173 21.72 30.90 -10.41
C VAL A 173 22.76 29.78 -10.38
N CYS A 174 22.44 28.68 -9.70
CA CYS A 174 23.29 27.48 -9.66
C CYS A 174 22.99 26.55 -10.85
N PHE A 175 23.89 25.58 -11.06
CA PHE A 175 23.79 24.47 -12.01
C PHE A 175 23.85 24.88 -13.48
N LEU A 176 24.49 26.01 -13.77
CA LEU A 176 24.76 26.44 -15.14
C LEU A 176 25.65 25.41 -15.87
N PRO A 177 25.51 25.26 -17.20
CA PRO A 177 26.37 24.36 -17.97
C PRO A 177 27.85 24.69 -17.76
N ARG A 178 28.67 23.66 -17.50
CA ARG A 178 30.11 23.74 -17.15
C ARG A 178 30.44 24.41 -15.81
N ALA A 179 29.46 24.86 -15.04
CA ALA A 179 29.69 25.51 -13.76
C ALA A 179 30.08 24.50 -12.66
N THR A 180 30.81 25.02 -11.67
CA THR A 180 31.03 24.34 -10.39
C THR A 180 30.40 25.20 -9.30
N ASP A 181 29.39 24.67 -8.64
CA ASP A 181 28.68 25.34 -7.55
C ASP A 181 29.06 24.75 -6.20
N GLU A 182 29.16 25.60 -5.17
CA GLU A 182 29.56 25.20 -3.82
C GLU A 182 28.42 25.39 -2.81
N PHE A 183 28.20 24.37 -1.99
CA PHE A 183 27.21 24.32 -0.93
C PHE A 183 27.88 23.90 0.38
N ILE A 184 27.47 24.48 1.50
CA ILE A 184 27.85 23.99 2.83
C ILE A 184 26.63 23.31 3.42
N VAL A 185 26.77 22.02 3.72
CA VAL A 185 25.69 21.19 4.26
C VAL A 185 26.11 20.60 5.60
N GLU A 186 25.14 20.44 6.50
CA GLU A 186 25.36 19.87 7.82
C GLU A 186 24.70 18.49 7.89
N THR A 187 25.42 17.51 8.44
CA THR A 187 24.92 16.15 8.69
C THR A 187 25.18 15.75 10.14
N GLY A 188 24.52 14.71 10.63
CA GLY A 188 24.97 14.02 11.84
C GLY A 188 26.32 13.31 11.62
N ASP A 189 26.81 12.61 12.64
CA ASP A 189 27.97 11.72 12.52
C ASP A 189 27.62 10.52 11.64
N LEU A 190 28.08 10.54 10.39
CA LEU A 190 27.81 9.49 9.41
C LEU A 190 28.80 8.32 9.50
N GLY A 191 29.89 8.44 10.26
CA GLY A 191 31.01 7.51 10.19
C GLY A 191 31.69 7.51 8.81
N ASP A 192 32.12 6.34 8.35
CA ASP A 192 32.84 6.19 7.07
C ASP A 192 31.86 6.27 5.90
N VAL A 193 31.91 7.36 5.14
CA VAL A 193 31.04 7.59 3.98
C VAL A 193 31.40 6.63 2.85
N TYR A 194 30.39 5.93 2.31
CA TYR A 194 30.59 4.92 1.26
C TYR A 194 29.75 5.14 0.00
N LYS A 195 28.70 5.96 0.04
CA LYS A 195 27.92 6.35 -1.16
C LYS A 195 27.20 7.68 -0.98
N ILE A 196 26.83 8.29 -2.09
CA ILE A 196 25.85 9.37 -2.14
C ILE A 196 24.66 8.98 -3.01
N ARG A 197 23.49 9.55 -2.73
CA ARG A 197 22.31 9.52 -3.59
C ARG A 197 21.98 10.95 -4.01
N VAL A 198 21.76 11.14 -5.30
CA VAL A 198 21.41 12.42 -5.90
C VAL A 198 20.04 12.28 -6.55
N SER A 199 19.15 13.24 -6.30
CA SER A 199 17.79 13.23 -6.81
C SER A 199 17.41 14.58 -7.41
N CYS A 200 16.48 14.57 -8.38
CA CYS A 200 15.81 15.74 -8.94
C CYS A 200 14.29 15.54 -8.88
N ASP A 201 13.56 16.61 -8.54
CA ASP A 201 12.10 16.59 -8.56
C ASP A 201 11.54 16.88 -9.96
N GLU A 202 10.32 16.41 -10.22
CA GLU A 202 9.63 16.68 -11.49
C GLU A 202 9.01 18.09 -11.47
N GLY A 203 9.58 18.99 -12.27
CA GLY A 203 9.05 20.33 -12.53
C GLY A 203 8.43 20.44 -13.94
N PRO A 204 7.42 21.30 -14.15
CA PRO A 204 6.93 21.59 -15.49
C PRO A 204 8.05 22.15 -16.36
N GLY A 205 8.36 21.48 -17.48
CA GLY A 205 9.43 21.90 -18.39
C GLY A 205 10.85 21.47 -17.98
N PHE A 206 11.00 20.55 -17.02
CA PHE A 206 12.31 19.96 -16.70
C PHE A 206 12.77 19.02 -17.84
N GLU A 207 13.83 19.39 -18.54
CA GLU A 207 14.42 18.64 -19.65
C GLU A 207 15.50 17.66 -19.18
N GLY A 208 16.08 17.91 -18.00
CA GLY A 208 17.09 17.05 -17.38
C GLY A 208 18.28 17.82 -16.82
N TRP A 209 19.12 17.12 -16.06
CA TRP A 209 20.39 17.66 -15.56
C TRP A 209 21.53 16.69 -15.86
N HIS A 210 22.55 17.16 -16.58
CA HIS A 210 23.76 16.37 -16.81
C HIS A 210 24.77 16.63 -15.70
N LEU A 211 24.80 15.71 -14.74
CA LEU A 211 25.71 15.76 -13.60
C LEU A 211 27.07 15.17 -13.99
N ARG A 212 28.14 15.96 -13.83
CA ARG A 212 29.50 15.51 -14.11
C ARG A 212 30.15 14.85 -12.90
N SER A 213 30.20 15.54 -11.76
CA SER A 213 30.89 15.03 -10.57
C SER A 213 30.49 15.77 -9.29
N PHE A 214 30.66 15.10 -8.15
CA PHE A 214 30.63 15.69 -6.81
C PHE A 214 32.01 15.60 -6.14
N HIS A 215 32.39 16.65 -5.42
CA HIS A 215 33.54 16.67 -4.52
C HIS A 215 33.06 17.13 -3.14
N LEU A 216 33.28 16.30 -2.12
CA LEU A 216 32.85 16.53 -0.74
C LEU A 216 34.11 16.65 0.14
N GLU A 217 34.22 17.74 0.90
CA GLU A 217 35.28 17.96 1.90
C GLU A 217 34.62 18.11 3.28
N GLU A 218 34.95 17.25 4.25
CA GLU A 218 34.55 17.46 5.64
C GLU A 218 35.46 18.53 6.27
N LEU A 219 34.85 19.59 6.81
CA LEU A 219 35.56 20.82 7.12
C LEU A 219 36.51 20.72 8.31
N HIS A 220 36.32 19.79 9.24
CA HIS A 220 37.13 19.64 10.45
C HIS A 220 38.32 18.69 10.25
N THR A 221 38.03 17.49 9.75
CA THR A 221 38.96 16.39 9.50
C THR A 221 39.71 16.56 8.18
N LYS A 222 39.22 17.41 7.28
CA LYS A 222 39.75 17.58 5.92
C LYS A 222 39.70 16.31 5.08
N GLN A 223 38.77 15.41 5.40
CA GLN A 223 38.51 14.24 4.58
C GLN A 223 37.87 14.67 3.25
N GLU A 224 38.47 14.26 2.13
CA GLU A 224 37.96 14.52 0.78
C GLU A 224 37.39 13.25 0.14
N LEU A 225 36.25 13.38 -0.52
CA LEU A 225 35.55 12.30 -1.22
C LEU A 225 35.14 12.78 -2.62
N ASN A 226 35.50 11.98 -3.61
CA ASN A 226 35.21 12.29 -5.01
C ASN A 226 34.22 11.26 -5.58
N PHE A 227 33.28 11.76 -6.38
CA PHE A 227 32.28 10.96 -7.07
C PHE A 227 32.25 11.36 -8.54
N ASP A 228 32.69 10.46 -9.42
CA ASP A 228 32.62 10.63 -10.88
C ASP A 228 31.28 10.09 -11.37
N CYS A 229 30.37 10.99 -11.75
CA CYS A 229 28.97 10.65 -12.03
C CYS A 229 28.72 10.48 -13.53
N LYS A 230 29.09 11.48 -14.33
CA LYS A 230 28.95 11.55 -15.81
C LYS A 230 27.64 10.94 -16.31
N CYS A 231 26.52 11.42 -15.79
CA CYS A 231 25.21 10.84 -16.08
C CYS A 231 24.10 11.89 -16.15
N TRP A 232 23.06 11.55 -16.89
CA TRP A 232 21.84 12.33 -16.99
C TRP A 232 20.86 11.93 -15.89
N LEU A 233 20.25 12.94 -15.26
CA LEU A 233 19.03 12.79 -14.47
C LEU A 233 17.89 13.40 -15.30
N SER A 234 17.16 12.57 -16.04
CA SER A 234 16.10 13.01 -16.96
C SER A 234 15.07 11.90 -17.21
N LEU A 235 13.79 12.27 -17.35
CA LEU A 235 12.71 11.37 -17.78
C LEU A 235 12.65 11.17 -19.29
N ASN A 236 13.29 12.06 -20.06
CA ASN A 236 13.36 11.99 -21.52
C ASN A 236 14.59 11.20 -22.00
N GLY A 237 15.52 10.88 -21.09
CA GLY A 237 16.70 10.06 -21.36
C GLY A 237 16.38 8.58 -21.56
N GLU A 238 17.41 7.78 -21.85
CA GLU A 238 17.27 6.35 -22.12
C GLU A 238 16.83 5.54 -20.89
N ASP A 239 17.32 5.89 -19.70
CA ASP A 239 17.03 5.20 -18.44
C ASP A 239 15.79 5.75 -17.71
N LYS A 240 15.38 6.99 -18.00
CA LYS A 240 14.23 7.69 -17.41
C LYS A 240 14.31 7.77 -15.88
N GLU A 241 15.51 7.95 -15.34
CA GLU A 241 15.74 8.03 -13.89
C GLU A 241 16.06 9.47 -13.44
N LEU A 242 15.42 9.88 -12.34
CA LEU A 242 15.70 11.14 -11.65
C LEU A 242 16.45 10.95 -10.34
N VAL A 243 16.84 9.72 -10.02
CA VAL A 243 17.57 9.37 -8.81
C VAL A 243 18.75 8.50 -9.21
N LYS A 244 19.96 8.86 -8.77
CA LYS A 244 21.20 8.11 -9.04
C LYS A 244 22.02 7.95 -7.77
N GLU A 245 22.78 6.87 -7.68
CA GLU A 245 23.67 6.60 -6.56
C GLU A 245 25.10 6.38 -7.03
N PHE A 246 26.05 6.93 -6.28
CA PHE A 246 27.46 6.86 -6.62
C PHE A 246 28.26 6.37 -5.41
N PRO A 247 29.09 5.33 -5.58
CA PRO A 247 29.95 4.86 -4.50
C PRO A 247 31.08 5.87 -4.27
N ALA A 248 31.50 6.02 -3.01
CA ALA A 248 32.66 6.84 -2.69
C ALA A 248 33.94 6.20 -3.24
N VAL A 249 34.78 7.01 -3.87
CA VAL A 249 36.12 6.60 -4.31
C VAL A 249 37.10 6.88 -3.18
N THR A 250 37.55 5.83 -2.48
CA THR A 250 38.61 5.93 -1.46
C THR A 250 39.98 5.68 -2.09
N GLU A 251 41.06 6.13 -1.42
CA GLU A 251 42.45 5.97 -1.88
C GLU A 251 42.82 4.48 -2.11
N ASP A 252 42.09 3.54 -1.50
CA ASP A 252 42.32 2.08 -1.52
C ASP A 252 41.68 1.33 -2.72
N GLN A 253 41.22 2.04 -3.76
CA GLN A 253 40.85 1.51 -5.09
C GLN A 253 39.71 0.46 -5.22
N LYS A 254 38.85 0.22 -4.21
CA LYS A 254 37.66 -0.64 -4.41
C LYS A 254 36.37 0.05 -4.02
N THR A 255 35.77 0.74 -5.00
CA THR A 255 34.41 1.27 -4.89
C THR A 255 33.40 0.14 -4.71
N LEU A 256 32.30 0.41 -4.00
CA LEU A 256 31.18 -0.52 -3.95
C LEU A 256 30.58 -0.72 -5.35
N PRO A 257 30.16 -1.93 -5.72
CA PRO A 257 29.55 -2.17 -7.02
C PRO A 257 28.19 -1.49 -7.12
N VAL A 258 27.88 -0.97 -8.30
CA VAL A 258 26.55 -0.47 -8.68
C VAL A 258 25.83 -1.59 -9.41
N TYR A 259 24.68 -1.99 -8.90
CA TYR A 259 23.88 -3.08 -9.44
C TYR A 259 22.59 -2.56 -10.07
N LYS A 260 22.14 -3.25 -11.11
CA LYS A 260 20.81 -3.08 -11.70
C LYS A 260 19.89 -4.15 -11.15
N TYR A 261 19.34 -3.89 -9.96
CA TYR A 261 18.43 -4.79 -9.27
C TYR A 261 17.19 -5.04 -10.13
N VAL A 262 16.81 -6.31 -10.30
CA VAL A 262 15.57 -6.67 -11.02
C VAL A 262 14.46 -6.84 -10.00
N VAL A 263 13.58 -5.85 -9.93
CA VAL A 263 12.41 -5.86 -9.05
C VAL A 263 11.22 -6.41 -9.83
N SER A 264 10.67 -7.54 -9.41
CA SER A 264 9.48 -8.15 -10.00
C SER A 264 8.29 -8.01 -9.06
N VAL A 265 7.23 -7.36 -9.54
CA VAL A 265 6.01 -7.10 -8.78
C VAL A 265 4.94 -8.09 -9.23
N HIS A 266 4.47 -8.93 -8.31
CA HIS A 266 3.51 -9.99 -8.59
C HIS A 266 2.10 -9.56 -8.18
N ILE A 267 1.27 -9.23 -9.16
CA ILE A 267 -0.12 -8.85 -8.92
C ILE A 267 -0.96 -10.11 -8.77
N GLY A 268 -1.85 -10.11 -7.78
CA GLY A 268 -2.70 -11.27 -7.56
C GLY A 268 -3.87 -11.38 -8.53
N ASP A 269 -4.55 -12.51 -8.44
CA ASP A 269 -5.68 -12.85 -9.31
C ASP A 269 -7.03 -12.45 -8.69
N ARG A 270 -7.03 -11.52 -7.72
CA ARG A 270 -8.27 -10.99 -7.16
C ARG A 270 -8.94 -10.07 -8.19
N TRP A 271 -10.26 -10.00 -8.14
CA TRP A 271 -10.99 -9.02 -8.93
C TRP A 271 -10.61 -7.60 -8.49
N GLY A 272 -10.30 -6.71 -9.44
CA GLY A 272 -9.80 -5.35 -9.18
C GLY A 272 -8.35 -5.28 -8.71
N ALA A 273 -7.59 -6.39 -8.74
CA ALA A 273 -6.21 -6.43 -8.23
C ALA A 273 -5.23 -5.50 -8.97
N GLU A 274 -5.61 -5.10 -10.18
CA GLU A 274 -4.81 -4.26 -11.06
C GLU A 274 -4.90 -2.79 -10.70
N THR A 275 -3.82 -2.05 -10.97
CA THR A 275 -3.76 -0.62 -10.70
C THR A 275 -3.35 0.17 -11.92
N PHE A 276 -3.87 1.40 -12.01
CA PHE A 276 -3.44 2.40 -12.98
C PHE A 276 -2.67 3.56 -12.34
N ALA A 277 -2.49 3.52 -11.02
CA ALA A 277 -1.71 4.49 -10.26
C ALA A 277 -0.20 4.34 -10.53
N ASN A 278 0.56 5.38 -10.24
CA ASN A 278 2.01 5.31 -10.38
C ASN A 278 2.59 4.58 -9.17
N VAL A 279 3.11 3.38 -9.41
CA VAL A 279 3.74 2.54 -8.39
C VAL A 279 5.20 2.93 -8.22
N TYR A 280 5.65 3.01 -6.97
CA TYR A 280 7.03 3.27 -6.59
C TYR A 280 7.50 2.29 -5.51
N ILE A 281 8.81 2.11 -5.40
CA ILE A 281 9.44 1.21 -4.43
C ILE A 281 10.73 1.79 -3.86
N THR A 282 11.02 1.46 -2.61
CA THR A 282 12.32 1.67 -1.95
C THR A 282 12.83 0.32 -1.48
N LEU A 283 14.04 -0.05 -1.86
CA LEU A 283 14.72 -1.25 -1.35
C LEU A 283 15.59 -0.88 -0.16
N TYR A 284 15.58 -1.68 0.89
CA TYR A 284 16.42 -1.52 2.07
C TYR A 284 17.31 -2.76 2.26
N GLY A 285 18.59 -2.52 2.52
CA GLY A 285 19.51 -3.55 2.96
C GLY A 285 20.46 -3.05 4.04
N LYS A 286 21.43 -3.88 4.41
CA LYS A 286 22.41 -3.56 5.47
C LYS A 286 23.25 -2.30 5.18
N ARG A 287 23.34 -1.87 3.91
CA ARG A 287 24.04 -0.65 3.47
C ARG A 287 23.09 0.47 3.03
N GLY A 288 22.02 0.67 3.80
CA GLY A 288 21.06 1.75 3.59
C GLY A 288 19.94 1.39 2.62
N ASP A 289 19.41 2.41 1.94
CA ASP A 289 18.26 2.30 1.05
C ASP A 289 18.53 2.88 -0.34
N THR A 290 17.59 2.65 -1.26
CA THR A 290 17.64 3.18 -2.63
C THR A 290 17.03 4.57 -2.80
N GLY A 291 16.33 5.08 -1.78
CA GLY A 291 15.29 6.08 -1.98
C GLY A 291 14.10 5.55 -2.80
N VAL A 292 13.14 6.45 -3.01
CA VAL A 292 11.93 6.16 -3.77
C VAL A 292 12.29 6.02 -5.26
N ARG A 293 11.93 4.88 -5.86
CA ARG A 293 12.16 4.55 -7.27
C ARG A 293 10.83 4.34 -7.96
N LYS A 294 10.51 5.14 -8.97
CA LYS A 294 9.28 5.02 -9.73
C LYS A 294 9.36 3.84 -10.71
N LEU A 295 8.33 2.99 -10.73
CA LEU A 295 8.29 1.79 -11.59
C LEU A 295 7.64 2.11 -12.94
N HIS A 296 8.35 2.90 -13.75
CA HIS A 296 7.83 3.40 -15.03
C HIS A 296 8.05 2.44 -16.20
N THR A 297 9.27 1.95 -16.38
CA THR A 297 9.65 1.15 -17.56
C THR A 297 9.77 -0.33 -17.18
N SER A 298 8.76 -1.11 -17.55
CA SER A 298 8.82 -2.56 -17.35
C SER A 298 9.68 -3.25 -18.40
N LEU A 299 10.43 -4.27 -17.98
CA LEU A 299 11.12 -5.23 -18.84
C LEU A 299 10.14 -6.15 -19.59
N VAL A 300 8.91 -6.27 -19.10
CA VAL A 300 7.85 -7.08 -19.70
C VAL A 300 6.96 -6.18 -20.56
N LYS A 301 6.76 -6.56 -21.83
CA LYS A 301 5.90 -5.81 -22.74
C LYS A 301 4.42 -5.84 -22.31
N GLY A 302 3.68 -4.80 -22.66
CA GLY A 302 2.25 -4.66 -22.38
C GLY A 302 1.95 -3.73 -21.20
N ARG A 303 0.66 -3.63 -20.83
CA ARG A 303 0.23 -2.77 -19.71
C ARG A 303 0.70 -3.36 -18.38
N LYS A 304 1.22 -2.50 -17.52
CA LYS A 304 1.81 -2.85 -16.21
C LYS A 304 0.74 -3.10 -15.16
N PHE A 305 1.11 -3.84 -14.12
CA PHE A 305 0.34 -4.10 -12.91
C PHE A 305 -1.06 -4.64 -13.17
N HIS A 306 -1.20 -5.48 -14.18
CA HIS A 306 -2.45 -6.15 -14.49
C HIS A 306 -2.71 -7.33 -13.55
N ARG A 307 -3.99 -7.68 -13.41
CA ARG A 307 -4.42 -8.84 -12.62
C ARG A 307 -3.68 -10.10 -13.05
N ASN A 308 -3.19 -10.84 -12.06
CA ASN A 308 -2.42 -12.07 -12.23
C ASN A 308 -1.19 -11.95 -13.16
N LYS A 309 -0.62 -10.74 -13.27
CA LYS A 309 0.58 -10.47 -14.06
C LYS A 309 1.79 -10.26 -13.13
N VAL A 310 2.96 -10.59 -13.65
CA VAL A 310 4.25 -10.21 -13.07
C VAL A 310 4.91 -9.21 -14.00
N ASP A 311 5.24 -8.04 -13.47
CA ASP A 311 6.00 -7.01 -14.18
C ASP A 311 7.36 -6.81 -13.50
N SER A 312 8.43 -6.81 -14.29
CA SER A 312 9.80 -6.64 -13.80
C SER A 312 10.35 -5.27 -14.19
N PHE A 313 11.17 -4.68 -13.32
CA PHE A 313 11.73 -3.34 -13.46
C PHE A 313 13.21 -3.36 -13.06
N LEU A 314 14.00 -2.45 -13.64
CA LEU A 314 15.38 -2.23 -13.19
C LEU A 314 15.43 -1.08 -12.20
N VAL A 315 16.17 -1.28 -11.11
CA VAL A 315 16.51 -0.26 -10.13
C VAL A 315 18.02 -0.22 -10.00
N GLU A 316 18.64 0.87 -10.45
CA GLU A 316 20.08 1.06 -10.31
C GLU A 316 20.43 1.66 -8.94
N ALA A 317 21.25 0.96 -8.18
CA ALA A 317 21.70 1.40 -6.86
C ALA A 317 23.07 0.84 -6.49
N VAL A 318 23.80 1.55 -5.62
CA VAL A 318 25.02 1.02 -5.01
C VAL A 318 24.64 -0.16 -4.12
N SER A 319 25.49 -1.20 -4.08
CA SER A 319 25.21 -2.45 -3.38
C SER A 319 24.63 -2.24 -1.97
N LEU A 320 23.42 -2.76 -1.79
CA LEU A 320 22.70 -2.77 -0.51
C LEU A 320 23.14 -3.93 0.39
N SER A 321 24.08 -4.76 -0.08
CA SER A 321 24.50 -6.01 0.56
C SER A 321 23.30 -6.97 0.74
N HIS A 322 22.92 -7.30 1.98
CA HIS A 322 21.76 -8.15 2.25
C HIS A 322 20.49 -7.31 2.32
N LEU A 323 19.53 -7.55 1.42
CA LEU A 323 18.21 -6.93 1.46
C LEU A 323 17.40 -7.44 2.66
N GLN A 324 16.75 -6.52 3.36
CA GLN A 324 15.99 -6.79 4.58
C GLN A 324 14.49 -6.52 4.39
N LYS A 325 14.16 -5.41 3.73
CA LYS A 325 12.77 -5.00 3.49
C LYS A 325 12.62 -4.21 2.21
N VAL A 326 11.39 -4.10 1.74
CA VAL A 326 10.98 -3.19 0.67
C VAL A 326 9.81 -2.35 1.16
N VAL A 327 9.75 -1.10 0.72
CA VAL A 327 8.58 -0.24 0.88
C VAL A 327 8.03 0.00 -0.51
N ILE A 328 6.83 -0.50 -0.79
CA ILE A 328 6.17 -0.34 -2.09
C ILE A 328 4.87 0.42 -1.88
N GLY A 329 4.54 1.31 -2.80
CA GLY A 329 3.29 2.06 -2.74
C GLY A 329 2.89 2.65 -4.08
N HIS A 330 1.76 3.34 -4.07
CA HIS A 330 1.25 4.08 -5.23
C HIS A 330 0.71 5.44 -4.81
N ASP A 331 0.68 6.37 -5.76
CA ASP A 331 0.24 7.76 -5.53
C ASP A 331 -1.28 7.91 -5.35
N GLY A 332 -2.05 6.90 -5.72
CA GLY A 332 -3.52 6.96 -5.58
C GLY A 332 -4.20 7.66 -6.74
N GLU A 333 -3.45 8.03 -7.79
CA GLU A 333 -4.00 8.72 -8.94
C GLU A 333 -4.69 7.75 -9.91
N GLY A 334 -5.86 8.15 -10.41
CA GLY A 334 -6.64 7.37 -11.38
C GLY A 334 -7.71 6.44 -10.77
N TYR A 335 -8.67 6.01 -11.59
CA TYR A 335 -9.73 5.09 -11.20
C TYR A 335 -9.14 3.69 -10.93
N GLY A 336 -9.45 3.05 -9.80
CA GLY A 336 -8.87 1.75 -9.46
C GLY A 336 -7.39 1.84 -9.05
N ALA A 337 -7.04 2.81 -8.22
CA ALA A 337 -5.68 2.99 -7.74
C ALA A 337 -5.21 1.84 -6.82
N GLY A 338 -6.15 1.19 -6.12
CA GLY A 338 -5.87 0.04 -5.27
C GLY A 338 -5.21 -1.10 -6.01
N MET A 339 -4.27 -1.77 -5.36
CA MET A 339 -3.52 -2.87 -5.96
C MET A 339 -3.49 -4.07 -5.01
N TYR A 340 -3.87 -5.26 -5.48
CA TYR A 340 -3.71 -6.48 -4.69
C TYR A 340 -2.36 -7.14 -5.01
N LEU A 341 -1.41 -6.93 -4.11
CA LEU A 341 -0.04 -7.37 -4.27
C LEU A 341 0.16 -8.73 -3.58
N LYS A 342 0.52 -9.77 -4.36
CA LYS A 342 0.92 -11.08 -3.81
C LYS A 342 2.27 -10.96 -3.11
N MET A 343 3.27 -10.47 -3.83
CA MET A 343 4.65 -10.40 -3.38
C MET A 343 5.49 -9.52 -4.30
N VAL A 344 6.66 -9.14 -3.81
CA VAL A 344 7.75 -8.58 -4.61
C VAL A 344 8.92 -9.57 -4.57
N THR A 345 9.56 -9.83 -5.71
CA THR A 345 10.87 -10.50 -5.73
C THR A 345 11.93 -9.56 -6.25
N VAL A 346 13.14 -9.69 -5.72
CA VAL A 346 14.26 -8.84 -6.13
C VAL A 346 15.45 -9.74 -6.46
N LYS A 347 16.05 -9.54 -7.64
CA LYS A 347 17.37 -10.10 -7.98
C LYS A 347 18.42 -9.00 -7.91
N GLU A 348 19.64 -9.35 -7.55
CA GLU A 348 20.77 -8.39 -7.54
C GLU A 348 21.11 -7.92 -8.96
N SER A 349 20.94 -8.79 -9.96
CA SER A 349 21.12 -8.49 -11.38
C SER A 349 20.25 -9.40 -12.25
N GLN A 350 20.18 -9.13 -13.55
CA GLN A 350 19.46 -9.99 -14.51
C GLN A 350 20.04 -11.41 -14.58
N ASP A 351 21.36 -11.54 -14.42
CA ASP A 351 22.07 -12.83 -14.47
C ASP A 351 22.07 -13.58 -13.14
N SER A 352 21.53 -12.97 -12.08
CA SER A 352 21.50 -13.60 -10.76
C SER A 352 20.55 -14.80 -10.75
N ASP A 353 21.07 -15.93 -10.27
CA ASP A 353 20.32 -17.16 -10.07
C ASP A 353 19.50 -17.15 -8.77
N LYS A 354 19.71 -16.13 -7.91
CA LYS A 354 19.06 -15.98 -6.61
C LYS A 354 18.13 -14.77 -6.59
N GLU A 355 17.00 -14.90 -5.91
CA GLU A 355 16.09 -13.79 -5.64
C GLU A 355 15.69 -13.75 -4.16
N TRP A 356 15.53 -12.54 -3.63
CA TRP A 356 14.88 -12.29 -2.35
C TRP A 356 13.36 -12.27 -2.54
N VAL A 357 12.63 -12.75 -1.54
CA VAL A 357 11.18 -12.88 -1.59
C VAL A 357 10.53 -12.04 -0.49
N PHE A 358 9.66 -11.11 -0.89
CA PHE A 358 8.93 -10.17 -0.03
C PHE A 358 7.42 -10.41 -0.15
N PRO A 359 6.85 -11.32 0.64
CA PRO A 359 5.44 -11.69 0.56
C PRO A 359 4.50 -10.70 1.24
N LEU A 360 3.32 -10.47 0.66
CA LEU A 360 2.27 -9.62 1.25
C LEU A 360 0.86 -10.25 1.19
N TRP A 361 0.40 -10.62 -0.01
CA TRP A 361 -0.97 -11.09 -0.30
C TRP A 361 -2.08 -10.17 0.18
N ASN A 362 -1.87 -8.86 0.11
CA ASN A 362 -2.83 -7.88 0.62
C ASN A 362 -3.11 -6.77 -0.39
N TRP A 363 -4.21 -6.07 -0.17
CA TRP A 363 -4.54 -4.85 -0.88
C TRP A 363 -3.72 -3.69 -0.34
N LEU A 364 -3.09 -2.94 -1.24
CA LEU A 364 -2.63 -1.58 -1.03
C LEU A 364 -3.77 -0.68 -1.49
N ASP A 365 -4.70 -0.37 -0.59
CA ASP A 365 -5.90 0.41 -0.89
C ASP A 365 -6.50 0.91 0.44
N THR A 366 -6.82 2.20 0.52
CA THR A 366 -7.34 2.83 1.74
C THR A 366 -8.76 2.41 2.11
N HIS A 367 -9.49 1.79 1.18
CA HIS A 367 -10.88 1.35 1.31
C HIS A 367 -11.01 -0.17 1.39
N LEU A 368 -10.01 -0.93 0.92
CA LEU A 368 -9.98 -2.39 0.91
C LEU A 368 -8.68 -2.90 1.54
N GLY A 369 -8.75 -3.57 2.70
CA GLY A 369 -7.59 -4.24 3.31
C GLY A 369 -7.11 -3.59 4.61
N LEU A 370 -5.89 -3.95 5.03
CA LEU A 370 -5.21 -3.42 6.23
C LEU A 370 -4.16 -2.35 5.91
N CYS A 371 -3.78 -2.20 4.65
CA CYS A 371 -2.67 -1.35 4.26
C CYS A 371 -3.17 -0.02 3.72
N GLU A 372 -2.41 1.04 3.99
CA GLU A 372 -2.54 2.31 3.25
C GLU A 372 -2.06 2.10 1.80
N THR A 373 -2.01 3.17 0.99
CA THR A 373 -1.47 3.09 -0.39
C THR A 373 0.03 2.74 -0.43
N VAL A 374 0.68 2.66 0.73
CA VAL A 374 2.08 2.29 0.93
C VAL A 374 2.19 1.19 1.97
N CYS A 375 3.06 0.21 1.74
CA CYS A 375 3.32 -0.88 2.68
C CYS A 375 4.80 -1.22 2.77
N GLU A 376 5.23 -1.49 4.01
CA GLU A 376 6.52 -2.09 4.32
C GLU A 376 6.41 -3.62 4.37
N ILE A 377 7.27 -4.30 3.62
CA ILE A 377 7.30 -5.75 3.51
C ILE A 377 8.71 -6.25 3.85
N VAL A 378 8.82 -7.10 4.86
CA VAL A 378 10.09 -7.72 5.27
C VAL A 378 10.33 -8.99 4.45
N THR A 379 11.60 -9.28 4.15
CA THR A 379 11.97 -10.52 3.44
C THR A 379 11.65 -11.75 4.28
N VAL A 380 11.15 -12.80 3.66
CA VAL A 380 11.11 -14.15 4.28
C VAL A 380 12.36 -14.96 3.95
N GLY A 381 13.22 -14.43 3.08
CA GLY A 381 14.44 -15.10 2.68
C GLY A 381 14.79 -14.97 1.20
N ARG A 382 15.69 -15.84 0.74
CA ARG A 382 16.12 -15.91 -0.66
C ARG A 382 16.05 -17.35 -1.18
N ARG A 383 15.85 -17.49 -2.49
CA ARG A 383 15.77 -18.78 -3.19
C ARG A 383 16.45 -18.75 -4.53
N LEU A 384 16.66 -19.92 -5.12
CA LEU A 384 17.03 -20.07 -6.52
C LEU A 384 15.84 -19.75 -7.43
N THR A 385 16.13 -19.18 -8.59
CA THR A 385 15.12 -18.68 -9.56
C THR A 385 14.74 -19.70 -10.62
N SER A 386 15.52 -20.77 -10.77
CA SER A 386 15.20 -21.90 -11.66
C SER A 386 15.63 -23.21 -11.02
N SER A 387 14.77 -24.22 -11.09
CA SER A 387 15.15 -25.59 -10.77
C SER A 387 16.07 -26.17 -11.86
N PRO A 388 17.13 -26.92 -11.50
CA PRO A 388 17.86 -27.70 -12.48
C PRO A 388 16.99 -28.87 -12.94
N LYS A 389 16.57 -28.88 -14.22
CA LYS A 389 15.93 -30.05 -14.83
C LYS A 389 16.85 -31.26 -14.71
N LEU A 390 16.49 -32.24 -13.88
CA LEU A 390 17.12 -33.55 -13.82
C LEU A 390 16.10 -34.62 -14.24
N PRO A 391 16.53 -35.66 -14.99
CA PRO A 391 15.66 -36.71 -15.49
C PRO A 391 15.04 -37.49 -14.32
N GLU A 392 13.81 -37.96 -14.52
CA GLU A 392 13.05 -38.78 -13.57
C GLU A 392 13.86 -40.01 -13.14
N ILE A 393 14.59 -39.90 -12.04
CA ILE A 393 15.20 -41.04 -11.36
C ILE A 393 14.63 -41.08 -9.95
N ASN A 394 13.72 -42.04 -9.74
CA ASN A 394 13.20 -42.55 -8.48
C ASN A 394 13.35 -41.62 -7.25
N MET A 395 12.32 -40.80 -7.01
CA MET A 395 12.10 -40.01 -5.78
C MET A 395 11.84 -40.90 -4.53
N LYS A 396 12.67 -41.91 -4.28
CA LYS A 396 12.53 -42.85 -3.15
C LYS A 396 13.78 -43.00 -2.27
N SER A 397 14.85 -42.24 -2.47
CA SER A 397 16.02 -42.30 -1.57
C SER A 397 16.16 -41.04 -0.70
N SER A 398 15.83 -41.18 0.59
CA SER A 398 16.58 -40.64 1.75
C SER A 398 17.23 -39.26 1.55
N GLY A 399 16.44 -38.18 1.69
CA GLY A 399 16.90 -36.82 1.47
C GLY A 399 17.59 -36.22 2.69
N LEU A 400 18.93 -36.27 2.69
CA LEU A 400 19.78 -35.73 3.73
C LEU A 400 20.02 -34.24 3.48
N TRP A 401 19.74 -33.39 4.46
CA TRP A 401 19.85 -31.94 4.40
C TRP A 401 21.01 -31.46 5.27
N ILE A 402 21.80 -30.54 4.75
CA ILE A 402 22.73 -29.72 5.53
C ILE A 402 21.99 -28.43 5.88
N MET A 403 21.97 -28.06 7.16
CA MET A 403 21.30 -26.86 7.61
C MET A 403 22.26 -26.00 8.42
N ASP A 404 22.48 -24.78 7.97
CA ASP A 404 23.28 -23.75 8.62
C ASP A 404 22.34 -22.77 9.33
N ILE A 405 22.37 -22.77 10.65
CA ILE A 405 21.57 -21.88 11.50
C ILE A 405 22.51 -20.78 12.00
N THR A 406 22.15 -19.53 11.74
CA THR A 406 22.91 -18.34 12.18
C THR A 406 22.07 -17.51 13.15
N GLY A 407 22.70 -16.97 14.19
CA GLY A 407 22.06 -16.10 15.17
C GLY A 407 23.07 -15.31 16.01
N SER A 408 22.60 -14.76 17.14
CA SER A 408 23.44 -13.99 18.08
C SER A 408 24.58 -14.81 18.67
N ASP A 409 25.70 -14.13 18.90
CA ASP A 409 26.80 -14.64 19.72
C ASP A 409 26.34 -14.76 21.18
N LEU A 410 26.25 -15.99 21.70
CA LEU A 410 26.13 -16.24 23.15
C LEU A 410 27.52 -16.24 23.77
N SER A 411 27.66 -15.53 24.89
CA SER A 411 28.95 -15.19 25.47
C SER A 411 29.67 -16.32 26.22
N ASN A 412 29.13 -17.55 26.33
CA ASN A 412 29.82 -18.72 26.93
C ASN A 412 29.13 -20.05 26.53
N GLU A 413 29.88 -21.17 26.51
CA GLU A 413 29.35 -22.53 26.29
C GLU A 413 28.39 -23.02 27.40
N ASP A 414 28.31 -22.31 28.53
CA ASP A 414 27.56 -22.71 29.73
C ASP A 414 26.04 -22.42 29.69
N ASP A 415 25.51 -21.85 28.59
CA ASP A 415 24.07 -21.50 28.45
C ASP A 415 23.54 -21.74 27.02
N PRO A 416 23.44 -23.01 26.54
CA PRO A 416 22.96 -23.31 25.20
C PRO A 416 21.45 -23.03 25.07
N ILE A 417 21.03 -22.42 23.94
CA ILE A 417 19.60 -22.27 23.65
C ILE A 417 19.04 -23.57 23.05
N CYS A 418 18.00 -24.12 23.69
CA CYS A 418 17.27 -25.29 23.21
C CYS A 418 16.10 -24.87 22.30
N LEU A 419 16.27 -24.94 20.99
CA LEU A 419 15.21 -24.69 20.02
C LEU A 419 14.61 -26.00 19.52
N SER A 420 13.35 -26.02 19.14
CA SER A 420 12.80 -27.11 18.32
C SER A 420 12.42 -26.61 16.95
N PHE A 421 13.06 -27.15 15.93
CA PHE A 421 12.71 -26.95 14.53
C PHE A 421 11.70 -28.01 14.12
N ILE A 422 10.61 -27.63 13.48
CA ILE A 422 9.58 -28.53 12.98
C ILE A 422 9.45 -28.30 11.49
N PHE A 423 9.79 -29.31 10.71
CA PHE A 423 9.74 -29.30 9.25
C PHE A 423 8.44 -29.96 8.81
N TYR A 424 7.54 -29.19 8.23
CA TYR A 424 6.26 -29.67 7.72
C TYR A 424 6.38 -29.94 6.23
N GLY A 425 6.15 -31.18 5.83
CA GLY A 425 6.00 -31.58 4.44
C GLY A 425 4.60 -32.08 4.13
N ASN A 426 4.29 -32.25 2.85
CA ASN A 426 2.96 -32.63 2.38
C ASN A 426 2.49 -34.03 2.82
N LEU A 427 3.38 -34.90 3.32
CA LEU A 427 3.03 -36.23 3.83
C LEU A 427 3.01 -36.29 5.37
N SER A 428 3.96 -35.65 6.03
CA SER A 428 4.06 -35.62 7.50
C SER A 428 4.97 -34.46 7.96
N HIS A 429 5.30 -34.40 9.25
CA HIS A 429 6.25 -33.43 9.79
C HIS A 429 7.32 -34.13 10.65
N LYS A 430 8.52 -33.55 10.71
CA LYS A 430 9.61 -34.01 11.59
C LYS A 430 9.99 -32.88 12.55
N LYS A 431 9.96 -33.17 13.86
CA LYS A 431 10.45 -32.28 14.91
C LYS A 431 11.90 -32.64 15.27
N LEU A 432 12.75 -31.63 15.30
CA LEU A 432 14.17 -31.73 15.60
C LEU A 432 14.52 -30.75 16.74
N PRO A 433 14.75 -31.25 17.97
CA PRO A 433 15.29 -30.44 19.05
C PRO A 433 16.78 -30.20 18.82
N LEU A 434 17.23 -28.95 18.94
CA LEU A 434 18.60 -28.52 18.73
C LEU A 434 19.07 -27.65 19.89
N GLN A 435 20.29 -27.90 20.33
CA GLN A 435 21.03 -27.00 21.21
C GLN A 435 21.96 -26.17 20.35
N VAL A 436 21.75 -24.85 20.34
CA VAL A 436 22.59 -23.92 19.57
C VAL A 436 23.62 -23.30 20.52
N THR A 437 24.89 -23.48 20.19
CA THR A 437 26.03 -22.86 20.86
C THR A 437 26.77 -21.95 19.88
N GLY A 438 27.00 -20.69 20.27
CA GLY A 438 27.70 -19.70 19.44
C GLY A 438 26.85 -19.12 18.29
N LYS A 439 27.53 -18.39 17.39
CA LYS A 439 26.91 -17.62 16.29
C LYS A 439 26.24 -18.45 15.22
N ALA A 440 26.84 -19.60 14.92
CA ALA A 440 26.45 -20.41 13.78
C ALA A 440 26.67 -21.88 14.11
N ILE A 441 25.66 -22.69 13.80
CA ILE A 441 25.71 -24.14 13.93
C ILE A 441 25.32 -24.77 12.60
N GLN A 442 26.07 -25.80 12.20
CA GLN A 442 25.74 -26.62 11.05
C GLN A 442 25.25 -27.98 11.54
N ILE A 443 24.10 -28.40 11.05
CA ILE A 443 23.53 -29.73 11.31
C ILE A 443 23.35 -30.49 10.02
N LYS A 444 23.39 -31.81 10.11
CA LYS A 444 23.17 -32.71 8.98
C LYS A 444 22.15 -33.75 9.38
N GLU A 445 20.97 -33.67 8.78
CA GLU A 445 19.81 -34.44 9.21
C GLU A 445 19.02 -34.99 8.02
N GLU A 446 18.51 -36.21 8.20
CA GLU A 446 17.67 -36.85 7.18
C GLU A 446 16.21 -36.50 7.42
N LEU A 447 15.59 -35.80 6.46
CA LEU A 447 14.16 -35.46 6.54
C LEU A 447 13.33 -36.50 5.77
N ALA A 448 13.43 -37.77 6.19
CA ALA A 448 12.74 -38.87 5.54
C ALA A 448 11.22 -38.84 5.79
N ASN A 449 10.44 -39.29 4.79
CA ASN A 449 8.99 -39.55 4.87
C ASN A 449 8.09 -38.32 5.17
N ILE A 450 8.62 -37.10 5.13
CA ILE A 450 7.81 -35.87 5.25
C ILE A 450 7.31 -35.36 3.89
N GLY A 451 7.95 -35.78 2.80
CA GLY A 451 7.66 -35.29 1.44
C GLY A 451 8.28 -33.91 1.17
N SER A 452 7.68 -33.10 0.29
CA SER A 452 8.17 -31.76 -0.03
C SER A 452 7.84 -30.78 1.09
N ILE A 453 8.85 -30.08 1.61
CA ILE A 453 8.73 -29.18 2.76
C ILE A 453 7.99 -27.92 2.33
N TYR A 454 6.89 -27.54 2.97
CA TYR A 454 6.18 -26.30 2.63
C TYR A 454 6.25 -25.25 3.75
N LYS A 455 6.65 -25.64 4.96
CA LYS A 455 6.68 -24.80 6.15
C LYS A 455 7.78 -25.25 7.10
N VAL A 456 8.51 -24.30 7.66
CA VAL A 456 9.43 -24.53 8.77
C VAL A 456 8.98 -23.70 9.96
N GLN A 457 8.80 -24.34 11.10
CA GLN A 457 8.42 -23.71 12.36
C GLN A 457 9.55 -23.86 13.37
N VAL A 458 9.80 -22.82 14.16
CA VAL A 458 10.78 -22.82 15.25
C VAL A 458 10.07 -22.44 16.53
N THR A 459 10.24 -23.24 17.57
CA THR A 459 9.74 -22.96 18.92
C THR A 459 10.90 -22.83 19.90
N GLY A 460 10.88 -21.80 20.73
CA GLY A 460 11.86 -21.58 21.79
C GLY A 460 11.53 -22.33 23.09
N PRO A 461 12.48 -22.45 24.02
CA PRO A 461 12.33 -23.31 25.20
C PRO A 461 11.48 -22.69 26.31
N HIS A 462 10.77 -23.56 27.00
CA HIS A 462 9.97 -23.30 28.19
C HIS A 462 10.90 -23.14 29.42
N ARG A 463 11.40 -21.91 29.66
CA ARG A 463 11.96 -21.38 30.95
C ARG A 463 13.49 -21.33 31.20
N GLU A 464 14.37 -21.52 30.22
CA GLU A 464 15.82 -21.69 30.51
C GLU A 464 16.79 -20.61 29.96
N LEU A 465 16.33 -19.63 29.17
CA LEU A 465 17.20 -18.58 28.64
C LEU A 465 17.57 -17.53 29.71
N LYS A 466 18.87 -17.28 29.94
CA LYS A 466 19.32 -16.18 30.81
C LYS A 466 19.33 -14.82 30.10
N GLN A 467 19.64 -14.81 28.80
CA GLN A 467 19.71 -13.61 27.97
C GLN A 467 18.93 -13.78 26.66
N PRO A 468 18.43 -12.69 26.04
CA PRO A 468 17.79 -12.75 24.73
C PRO A 468 18.75 -13.28 23.66
N TRP A 469 18.22 -14.11 22.76
CA TRP A 469 18.97 -14.65 21.63
C TRP A 469 18.22 -14.37 20.31
N HIS A 470 18.95 -13.98 19.28
CA HIS A 470 18.38 -13.67 17.97
C HIS A 470 18.63 -14.82 16.98
N LEU A 471 17.58 -15.28 16.31
CA LEU A 471 17.69 -16.17 15.15
C LEU A 471 17.70 -15.33 13.88
N ASP A 472 18.83 -15.30 13.18
CA ASP A 472 18.98 -14.55 11.93
C ASP A 472 18.40 -15.36 10.76
N LEU A 473 19.01 -16.52 10.49
CA LEU A 473 18.86 -17.24 9.22
C LEU A 473 18.92 -18.75 9.42
N LEU A 474 18.07 -19.47 8.70
CA LEU A 474 18.21 -20.90 8.45
C LEU A 474 18.49 -21.11 6.96
N HIS A 475 19.68 -21.60 6.63
CA HIS A 475 20.05 -21.99 5.26
C HIS A 475 20.00 -23.51 5.16
N MET A 476 19.20 -24.04 4.24
CA MET A 476 19.03 -25.47 4.02
C MET A 476 19.52 -25.83 2.62
N LYS A 477 20.38 -26.85 2.54
CA LYS A 477 20.92 -27.40 1.30
C LYS A 477 20.70 -28.90 1.24
N HIS A 478 19.99 -29.36 0.23
CA HIS A 478 19.81 -30.79 0.02
C HIS A 478 21.10 -31.41 -0.54
N THR A 479 21.50 -32.58 -0.06
CA THR A 479 22.79 -33.18 -0.48
C THR A 479 22.70 -33.97 -1.77
N GLY A 480 21.52 -34.49 -2.11
CA GLY A 480 21.27 -35.30 -3.32
C GLY A 480 20.71 -34.50 -4.51
N THR A 481 20.35 -33.24 -4.31
CA THR A 481 19.81 -32.35 -5.35
C THR A 481 20.55 -31.01 -5.26
N LYS A 482 20.28 -30.09 -6.19
CA LYS A 482 20.77 -28.71 -6.08
C LYS A 482 19.76 -27.79 -5.37
N GLU A 483 18.80 -28.35 -4.63
CA GLU A 483 17.83 -27.56 -3.89
C GLU A 483 18.50 -26.83 -2.74
N GLU A 484 18.23 -25.53 -2.66
CA GLU A 484 18.78 -24.64 -1.65
C GLU A 484 17.76 -23.56 -1.33
N MET A 485 17.53 -23.31 -0.04
CA MET A 485 16.66 -22.25 0.44
C MET A 485 17.25 -21.56 1.67
N TYR A 486 16.98 -20.27 1.78
CA TYR A 486 17.47 -19.44 2.88
C TYR A 486 16.24 -18.77 3.51
N LEU A 487 15.94 -19.09 4.76
CA LEU A 487 14.78 -18.59 5.49
C LEU A 487 15.23 -17.56 6.52
N ALA A 488 14.85 -16.29 6.32
CA ALA A 488 15.21 -15.17 7.18
C ALA A 488 14.20 -15.04 8.31
N PHE A 489 14.49 -15.68 9.45
CA PHE A 489 13.60 -15.65 10.62
C PHE A 489 13.63 -14.30 11.32
N ASP A 490 14.81 -13.66 11.41
CA ASP A 490 15.05 -12.33 11.99
C ASP A 490 14.22 -12.09 13.27
N CYS A 491 14.35 -13.00 14.25
CA CYS A 491 13.49 -12.98 15.42
C CYS A 491 14.22 -13.22 16.74
N TRP A 492 13.84 -12.45 17.75
CA TRP A 492 14.35 -12.57 19.12
C TRP A 492 13.57 -13.59 19.94
N PHE A 493 14.27 -14.52 20.58
CA PHE A 493 13.79 -15.39 21.66
C PHE A 493 14.24 -14.80 22.99
N ASN A 494 13.29 -14.42 23.85
CA ASN A 494 13.59 -13.75 25.11
C ASN A 494 13.47 -14.72 26.31
N PRO A 495 14.20 -14.45 27.41
CA PRO A 495 14.01 -15.13 28.69
C PRO A 495 12.56 -15.12 29.14
N ASN A 496 12.06 -16.27 29.62
CA ASN A 496 10.70 -16.44 30.13
C ASN A 496 9.58 -16.12 29.12
N GLU A 497 9.88 -16.17 27.82
CA GLU A 497 8.93 -15.96 26.74
C GLU A 497 8.91 -17.16 25.80
N ASP A 498 7.79 -17.88 25.77
CA ASP A 498 7.59 -18.98 24.84
C ASP A 498 7.20 -18.40 23.47
N LYS A 499 8.17 -18.35 22.57
CA LYS A 499 7.97 -17.86 21.21
C LYS A 499 7.88 -18.99 20.22
N CYS A 500 6.96 -18.85 19.27
CA CYS A 500 6.90 -19.72 18.11
C CYS A 500 6.74 -18.87 16.85
N VAL A 501 7.63 -19.13 15.89
CA VAL A 501 7.75 -18.43 14.61
C VAL A 501 7.77 -19.46 13.49
N GLU A 502 7.29 -19.08 12.31
CA GLU A 502 7.24 -19.99 11.17
C GLU A 502 7.34 -19.22 9.85
N LEU A 503 7.97 -19.86 8.88
CA LEU A 503 8.17 -19.32 7.53
C LEU A 503 7.79 -20.38 6.48
N PRO A 504 7.28 -19.96 5.32
CA PRO A 504 7.05 -20.86 4.20
C PRO A 504 8.38 -21.33 3.61
N ALA A 505 8.43 -22.55 3.12
CA ALA A 505 9.59 -23.02 2.36
C ALA A 505 9.70 -22.27 1.03
N LEU A 506 10.93 -22.02 0.59
CA LEU A 506 11.21 -21.24 -0.61
C LEU A 506 11.89 -22.12 -1.66
N TYR A 507 11.09 -22.77 -2.51
CA TYR A 507 11.60 -23.51 -3.66
C TYR A 507 11.65 -22.64 -4.92
N ALA A 508 12.55 -23.03 -5.82
CA ALA A 508 12.57 -22.51 -7.18
C ALA A 508 11.23 -22.85 -7.88
N ASP A 509 10.74 -21.92 -8.70
CA ASP A 509 9.55 -22.09 -9.55
C ASP A 509 8.22 -22.39 -8.82
N GLN A 510 8.15 -22.25 -7.49
CA GLN A 510 6.92 -22.46 -6.70
C GLN A 510 6.54 -21.20 -5.92
N GLU A 511 5.28 -20.75 -5.97
CA GLU A 511 4.83 -19.66 -5.09
C GLU A 511 4.87 -20.12 -3.61
N PRO A 512 5.52 -19.37 -2.69
CA PRO A 512 5.50 -19.72 -1.28
C PRO A 512 4.10 -19.57 -0.69
N LEU A 513 3.80 -20.36 0.35
CA LEU A 513 2.52 -20.23 1.05
C LEU A 513 2.42 -18.88 1.78
N PRO A 514 1.25 -18.22 1.78
CA PRO A 514 1.10 -16.94 2.45
C PRO A 514 1.22 -17.08 3.97
N VAL A 515 1.86 -16.09 4.61
CA VAL A 515 1.84 -15.93 6.07
C VAL A 515 0.59 -15.12 6.43
N VAL A 516 -0.36 -15.77 7.07
CA VAL A 516 -1.69 -15.22 7.36
C VAL A 516 -1.75 -14.77 8.82
N GLU A 517 -2.31 -13.57 9.04
CA GLU A 517 -2.68 -13.10 10.37
C GLU A 517 -4.11 -13.53 10.69
N TYR A 518 -4.29 -14.26 11.79
CA TYR A 518 -5.57 -14.73 12.31
C TYR A 518 -5.95 -13.88 13.53
N ALA A 519 -7.06 -13.16 13.45
CA ALA A 519 -7.64 -12.43 14.57
C ALA A 519 -8.57 -13.35 15.36
N ILE A 520 -8.28 -13.54 16.65
CA ILE A 520 -8.93 -14.53 17.50
C ILE A 520 -9.71 -13.80 18.57
N HIS A 521 -11.03 -13.87 18.49
CA HIS A 521 -11.95 -13.32 19.46
C HIS A 521 -12.36 -14.44 20.42
N LEU A 522 -11.90 -14.35 21.66
CA LEU A 522 -12.20 -15.30 22.71
C LEU A 522 -13.34 -14.77 23.57
N HIS A 523 -14.43 -15.52 23.72
CA HIS A 523 -15.60 -15.12 24.50
C HIS A 523 -15.67 -15.86 25.83
N THR A 524 -15.55 -15.12 26.94
CA THR A 524 -15.75 -15.65 28.29
C THR A 524 -17.21 -15.50 28.69
N GLY A 525 -17.81 -16.55 29.28
CA GLY A 525 -19.23 -16.57 29.63
C GLY A 525 -19.65 -15.47 30.60
N ASP A 526 -20.90 -15.01 30.51
CA ASP A 526 -21.47 -13.99 31.40
C ASP A 526 -22.26 -14.61 32.58
N PHE A 527 -21.56 -15.33 33.45
CA PHE A 527 -22.14 -15.83 34.69
C PHE A 527 -21.16 -15.80 35.85
N LYS A 528 -21.70 -15.96 37.06
CA LYS A 528 -20.93 -15.85 38.29
C LYS A 528 -19.78 -16.86 38.30
N LYS A 529 -18.55 -16.38 38.53
CA LYS A 529 -17.28 -17.13 38.54
C LYS A 529 -16.79 -17.63 37.17
N ALA A 530 -17.33 -17.14 36.06
CA ALA A 530 -16.84 -17.50 34.73
C ALA A 530 -15.41 -17.00 34.44
N ASP A 531 -14.98 -15.97 35.17
CA ASP A 531 -13.66 -15.34 35.06
C ASP A 531 -12.53 -16.25 35.55
N ALA A 532 -11.36 -16.14 34.92
CA ALA A 532 -10.21 -16.92 35.33
C ALA A 532 -8.90 -16.18 35.08
N THR A 533 -7.90 -16.44 35.94
CA THR A 533 -6.55 -15.92 35.78
C THR A 533 -5.54 -17.05 35.77
N GLY A 534 -4.66 -17.07 34.76
CA GLY A 534 -3.72 -18.18 34.60
C GLY A 534 -2.75 -18.04 33.44
N GLU A 535 -2.13 -19.15 33.10
CA GLU A 535 -1.34 -19.31 31.87
C GLU A 535 -2.22 -19.93 30.79
N ALA A 536 -2.24 -19.36 29.60
CA ALA A 536 -3.05 -19.82 28.48
C ALA A 536 -2.28 -19.79 27.15
N TYR A 537 -2.53 -20.76 26.29
CA TYR A 537 -2.08 -20.72 24.90
C TYR A 537 -3.17 -21.23 23.96
N LEU A 538 -3.04 -20.87 22.68
CA LEU A 538 -3.86 -21.38 21.59
C LEU A 538 -3.00 -22.10 20.55
N CYS A 539 -3.54 -23.13 19.92
CA CYS A 539 -3.01 -23.72 18.70
C CYS A 539 -4.16 -23.94 17.72
N ILE A 540 -4.12 -23.26 16.59
CA ILE A 540 -5.11 -23.36 15.52
C ILE A 540 -4.70 -24.52 14.62
N GLN A 541 -5.60 -25.46 14.38
CA GLN A 541 -5.37 -26.61 13.51
C GLN A 541 -6.20 -26.47 12.24
N GLY A 542 -5.54 -26.52 11.10
CA GLY A 542 -6.17 -26.56 9.79
C GLY A 542 -5.83 -27.84 9.03
N GLU A 543 -6.40 -27.96 7.84
CA GLU A 543 -6.20 -29.09 6.93
C GLU A 543 -4.73 -29.27 6.50
N LYS A 544 -3.98 -28.18 6.32
CA LYS A 544 -2.59 -28.24 5.88
C LYS A 544 -1.62 -28.43 7.04
N SER A 545 -1.73 -27.60 8.07
CA SER A 545 -0.84 -27.60 9.24
C SER A 545 -1.51 -27.00 10.47
N ASP A 546 -0.77 -26.94 11.58
CA ASP A 546 -1.16 -26.21 12.80
C ASP A 546 -0.33 -24.95 13.00
N SER A 547 -0.82 -23.99 13.80
CA SER A 547 -0.11 -22.73 14.10
C SER A 547 1.06 -22.90 15.07
N GLY A 548 1.28 -24.07 15.66
CA GLY A 548 2.07 -24.23 16.88
C GLY A 548 1.37 -23.61 18.10
N LYS A 549 1.93 -23.85 19.29
CA LYS A 549 1.45 -23.24 20.54
C LYS A 549 1.79 -21.74 20.53
N ARG A 550 0.79 -20.90 20.76
CA ARG A 550 0.88 -19.43 20.80
C ARG A 550 0.36 -18.98 22.16
N TRP A 551 1.29 -18.61 23.03
CA TRP A 551 0.97 -18.19 24.39
C TRP A 551 0.31 -16.82 24.40
N LEU A 552 -0.72 -16.66 25.23
CA LEU A 552 -1.51 -15.42 25.33
C LEU A 552 -0.99 -14.49 26.43
N ASN A 553 -0.16 -15.03 27.33
CA ASN A 553 0.45 -14.31 28.44
C ASN A 553 1.54 -13.34 27.97
N SER A 554 1.60 -12.15 28.57
CA SER A 554 2.73 -11.22 28.39
C SER A 554 3.87 -11.57 29.35
N ARG A 555 5.11 -11.12 29.06
CA ARG A 555 6.32 -11.42 29.86
C ARG A 555 6.05 -11.35 31.37
N ASN A 556 6.22 -12.48 32.06
CA ASN A 556 6.05 -12.63 33.51
C ASN A 556 4.68 -12.23 34.09
N SER A 557 3.64 -12.18 33.25
CA SER A 557 2.29 -11.76 33.67
C SER A 557 1.23 -12.80 33.29
N LEU A 558 0.31 -13.02 34.21
CA LEU A 558 -0.83 -13.91 34.00
C LEU A 558 -1.86 -13.21 33.14
N ILE A 559 -2.59 -13.99 32.34
CA ILE A 559 -3.72 -13.47 31.60
C ILE A 559 -4.98 -13.63 32.45
N THR A 560 -5.78 -12.57 32.49
CA THR A 560 -7.09 -12.56 33.16
C THR A 560 -8.18 -12.44 32.10
N PHE A 561 -9.03 -13.45 32.03
CA PHE A 561 -10.23 -13.44 31.20
C PHE A 561 -11.41 -13.03 32.07
N ALA A 562 -11.96 -11.84 31.85
CA ALA A 562 -13.06 -11.36 32.67
C ALA A 562 -14.40 -11.91 32.20
N ARG A 563 -15.34 -12.04 33.15
CA ARG A 563 -16.72 -12.46 32.89
C ARG A 563 -17.37 -11.56 31.83
N GLY A 564 -17.97 -12.17 30.82
CA GLY A 564 -18.68 -11.47 29.73
C GLY A 564 -17.77 -10.69 28.77
N GLN A 565 -16.44 -10.79 28.91
CA GLN A 565 -15.49 -10.08 28.07
C GLN A 565 -15.19 -10.85 26.78
N VAL A 566 -14.86 -10.08 25.74
CA VAL A 566 -14.28 -10.59 24.50
C VAL A 566 -12.83 -10.12 24.41
N ASP A 567 -11.90 -11.07 24.49
CA ASP A 567 -10.48 -10.83 24.37
C ASP A 567 -10.01 -11.10 22.95
N VAL A 568 -9.26 -10.17 22.35
CA VAL A 568 -8.83 -10.27 20.95
C VAL A 568 -7.33 -10.44 20.86
N PHE A 569 -6.90 -11.53 20.22
CA PHE A 569 -5.49 -11.84 19.98
C PHE A 569 -5.19 -11.94 18.49
N LYS A 570 -3.91 -11.79 18.11
CA LYS A 570 -3.44 -11.96 16.74
C LYS A 570 -2.39 -13.06 16.69
N ILE A 571 -2.59 -14.03 15.81
CA ILE A 571 -1.61 -15.11 15.54
C ILE A 571 -1.19 -15.01 14.09
N LYS A 572 0.12 -14.89 13.82
CA LYS A 572 0.67 -15.07 12.47
C LYS A 572 1.09 -16.53 12.27
N ALA A 573 0.65 -17.11 11.16
CA ALA A 573 0.98 -18.48 10.77
C ALA A 573 0.97 -18.65 9.24
N VAL A 574 1.86 -19.48 8.71
CA VAL A 574 1.81 -19.96 7.33
C VAL A 574 0.45 -20.62 7.10
N TYR A 575 -0.17 -20.32 5.96
CA TYR A 575 -1.56 -20.67 5.65
C TYR A 575 -1.94 -22.10 6.07
N LEU A 576 -2.88 -22.19 7.01
CA LEU A 576 -3.27 -23.44 7.66
C LEU A 576 -4.26 -24.26 6.83
N GLY A 577 -4.77 -23.70 5.73
CA GLY A 577 -5.86 -24.30 4.96
C GLY A 577 -7.21 -24.10 5.66
N LYS A 578 -8.18 -24.97 5.36
CA LYS A 578 -9.47 -24.95 6.03
C LYS A 578 -9.28 -25.23 7.53
N LEU A 579 -9.74 -24.34 8.39
CA LEU A 579 -9.64 -24.51 9.84
C LEU A 579 -10.58 -25.63 10.32
N ASN A 580 -10.10 -26.49 11.20
CA ASN A 580 -10.82 -27.68 11.66
C ASN A 580 -11.05 -27.68 13.17
N GLN A 581 -10.05 -27.27 13.95
CA GLN A 581 -10.09 -27.34 15.42
C GLN A 581 -9.18 -26.28 16.04
N VAL A 582 -9.50 -25.85 17.26
CA VAL A 582 -8.62 -25.02 18.09
C VAL A 582 -8.31 -25.78 19.37
N LEU A 583 -7.02 -25.93 19.67
CA LEU A 583 -6.52 -26.41 20.95
C LEU A 583 -6.33 -25.23 21.90
N VAL A 584 -6.98 -25.30 23.05
CA VAL A 584 -6.87 -24.31 24.13
C VAL A 584 -6.16 -24.96 25.31
N GLY A 585 -4.99 -24.45 25.64
CA GLY A 585 -4.26 -24.81 26.84
C GLY A 585 -4.53 -23.80 27.96
N PHE A 586 -4.84 -24.26 29.16
CA PHE A 586 -5.03 -23.39 30.33
C PHE A 586 -4.52 -24.02 31.64
N LYS A 587 -3.81 -23.23 32.43
CA LYS A 587 -3.39 -23.53 33.81
C LYS A 587 -3.82 -22.41 34.74
N SER A 588 -4.72 -22.75 35.66
CA SER A 588 -5.19 -21.85 36.71
C SER A 588 -4.24 -21.86 37.90
N LEU A 589 -3.89 -20.68 38.44
CA LEU A 589 -3.08 -20.58 39.66
C LEU A 589 -3.90 -20.60 40.95
N LYS A 590 -5.16 -20.14 40.90
CA LYS A 590 -6.05 -20.05 42.07
C LYS A 590 -7.04 -21.21 42.18
N LYS A 591 -6.91 -22.22 41.30
CA LYS A 591 -7.90 -23.28 41.07
C LYS A 591 -9.27 -22.76 40.62
N ASP A 592 -9.30 -21.57 40.01
CA ASP A 592 -10.47 -21.03 39.33
C ASP A 592 -10.79 -21.89 38.10
N GLU A 593 -12.08 -22.10 37.86
CA GLU A 593 -12.61 -22.71 36.64
C GLU A 593 -12.83 -21.60 35.62
N TRP A 594 -12.44 -21.81 34.37
CA TRP A 594 -12.64 -20.82 33.31
C TRP A 594 -13.79 -21.25 32.42
N PHE A 595 -14.82 -20.42 32.27
CA PHE A 595 -15.86 -20.74 31.30
C PHE A 595 -15.65 -20.05 29.96
N LEU A 596 -15.29 -20.86 28.98
CA LEU A 596 -15.13 -20.42 27.60
C LEU A 596 -16.42 -20.72 26.81
N GLU A 597 -17.10 -19.67 26.36
CA GLU A 597 -18.31 -19.80 25.54
C GLU A 597 -17.95 -20.27 24.13
N LYS A 598 -17.10 -19.50 23.45
CA LYS A 598 -16.71 -19.74 22.06
C LYS A 598 -15.43 -18.99 21.69
N ILE A 599 -14.82 -19.40 20.60
CA ILE A 599 -13.72 -18.72 19.93
C ILE A 599 -14.18 -18.40 18.50
N VAL A 600 -14.00 -17.15 18.07
CA VAL A 600 -14.26 -16.72 16.69
C VAL A 600 -12.94 -16.31 16.05
N ILE A 601 -12.52 -17.02 15.01
CA ILE A 601 -11.29 -16.73 14.27
C ILE A 601 -11.65 -16.06 12.95
N LYS A 602 -11.07 -14.90 12.69
CA LYS A 602 -11.17 -14.19 11.41
C LYS A 602 -9.82 -14.15 10.73
N GLU A 603 -9.78 -14.54 9.47
CA GLU A 603 -8.56 -14.44 8.66
C GLU A 603 -8.43 -13.02 8.14
N VAL A 604 -7.31 -12.36 8.38
CA VAL A 604 -7.09 -10.98 7.91
C VAL A 604 -7.10 -10.90 6.38
N LEU A 605 -6.56 -11.92 5.70
CA LEU A 605 -6.56 -12.02 4.23
C LEU A 605 -7.97 -12.26 3.64
N TYR A 606 -8.89 -12.74 4.48
CA TYR A 606 -10.28 -12.99 4.15
C TYR A 606 -11.15 -12.39 5.27
N PRO A 607 -11.21 -11.05 5.40
CA PRO A 607 -11.90 -10.40 6.52
C PRO A 607 -13.40 -10.74 6.55
N PHE A 608 -13.88 -11.30 5.44
CA PHE A 608 -15.22 -11.80 5.21
C PHE A 608 -15.42 -13.26 5.63
N SER A 609 -14.47 -13.96 6.26
CA SER A 609 -14.68 -15.31 6.81
C SER A 609 -14.38 -15.35 8.31
N ALA A 610 -15.39 -15.73 9.08
CA ALA A 610 -15.32 -15.94 10.52
C ALA A 610 -15.64 -17.41 10.82
N HIS A 611 -14.71 -18.08 11.49
CA HIS A 611 -14.78 -19.47 11.90
C HIS A 611 -15.14 -19.53 13.39
N VAL A 612 -16.27 -20.15 13.72
CA VAL A 612 -16.82 -20.19 15.08
C VAL A 612 -16.63 -21.57 15.69
N PHE A 613 -15.91 -21.60 16.80
CA PHE A 613 -15.61 -22.78 17.61
C PHE A 613 -16.37 -22.65 18.93
N VAL A 614 -17.43 -23.43 19.13
CA VAL A 614 -18.27 -23.32 20.33
C VAL A 614 -17.83 -24.37 21.34
N HIS A 615 -17.46 -23.93 22.54
CA HIS A 615 -17.11 -24.82 23.65
C HIS A 615 -18.26 -24.91 24.67
N ASN A 616 -18.70 -23.76 25.17
CA ASN A 616 -19.81 -23.60 26.10
C ASN A 616 -19.74 -24.53 27.33
N ASP A 617 -18.52 -24.74 27.85
CA ASP A 617 -18.27 -25.49 29.09
C ASP A 617 -17.08 -24.90 29.86
N TRP A 618 -16.87 -25.41 31.06
CA TRP A 618 -15.79 -25.04 31.95
C TRP A 618 -14.50 -25.77 31.59
N ILE A 619 -13.46 -25.02 31.26
CA ILE A 619 -12.09 -25.51 31.18
C ILE A 619 -11.59 -25.69 32.62
N ASN A 620 -11.02 -26.88 32.89
CA ASN A 620 -10.51 -27.32 34.20
C ASN A 620 -11.54 -27.87 35.23
N LYS A 621 -12.75 -28.26 34.81
CA LYS A 621 -13.86 -28.68 35.68
C LYS A 621 -13.64 -29.90 36.61
N ARG A 622 -12.46 -30.55 36.60
CA ARG A 622 -12.23 -31.84 37.31
C ARG A 622 -10.79 -32.40 37.28
N SER A 623 -9.76 -31.58 37.00
CA SER A 623 -8.39 -32.08 36.87
C SER A 623 -7.53 -31.76 38.10
N LYS A 624 -6.81 -32.77 38.63
CA LYS A 624 -5.69 -32.57 39.56
C LYS A 624 -4.36 -32.23 38.83
N LYS A 625 -4.36 -32.22 37.49
CA LYS A 625 -3.16 -31.89 36.69
C LYS A 625 -2.95 -30.39 36.65
N ASP A 626 -1.68 -30.01 36.65
CA ASP A 626 -1.20 -28.63 36.59
C ASP A 626 -1.65 -27.86 35.34
N PHE A 627 -1.89 -28.51 34.19
CA PHE A 627 -2.24 -27.86 32.93
C PHE A 627 -3.32 -28.68 32.19
N VAL A 628 -4.35 -28.03 31.64
CA VAL A 628 -5.47 -28.67 30.93
C VAL A 628 -5.48 -28.23 29.47
N GLU A 629 -5.59 -29.19 28.55
CA GLU A 629 -5.73 -28.94 27.12
C GLU A 629 -7.14 -29.38 26.68
N VAL A 630 -7.86 -28.51 25.98
CA VAL A 630 -9.19 -28.78 25.43
C VAL A 630 -9.16 -28.56 23.93
N ALA A 631 -9.68 -29.53 23.18
CA ALA A 631 -9.73 -29.49 21.74
C ALA A 631 -11.16 -29.15 21.28
N ILE A 632 -11.34 -27.97 20.66
CA ILE A 632 -12.65 -27.42 20.32
C ILE A 632 -12.83 -27.49 18.79
N PRO A 633 -13.71 -28.37 18.27
CA PRO A 633 -13.91 -28.50 16.83
C PRO A 633 -14.64 -27.28 16.24
N LEU A 634 -14.41 -27.02 14.95
CA LEU A 634 -15.13 -26.01 14.18
C LEU A 634 -16.62 -26.39 14.14
N LYS A 635 -17.48 -25.47 14.55
CA LYS A 635 -18.94 -25.67 14.49
C LYS A 635 -19.53 -25.05 13.25
N GLU A 636 -19.23 -23.78 13.02
CA GLU A 636 -19.81 -22.99 11.94
C GLU A 636 -18.72 -22.15 11.27
N THR A 637 -18.74 -22.10 9.94
CA THR A 637 -17.99 -21.08 9.19
C THR A 637 -19.01 -20.10 8.64
N SER A 638 -19.05 -18.92 9.25
CA SER A 638 -19.79 -17.79 8.71
C SER A 638 -18.87 -17.01 7.79
N VAL A 639 -19.06 -17.11 6.48
CA VAL A 639 -18.55 -16.08 5.59
C VAL A 639 -19.39 -14.84 5.92
N THR A 640 -18.79 -13.84 6.56
CA THR A 640 -19.22 -12.44 6.50
C THR A 640 -19.13 -11.94 5.04
N SER A 641 -19.77 -12.65 4.12
CA SER A 641 -20.54 -11.99 3.09
C SER A 641 -21.36 -10.94 3.81
N LEU A 642 -21.40 -9.72 3.28
CA LEU A 642 -22.51 -8.83 3.58
C LEU A 642 -23.78 -9.69 3.54
N LEU A 643 -24.43 -9.82 4.70
CA LEU A 643 -25.53 -10.74 5.01
C LEU A 643 -26.23 -11.28 3.76
N THR A 644 -25.90 -12.49 3.33
CA THR A 644 -26.85 -13.32 2.60
C THR A 644 -27.29 -14.43 3.54
N LYS A 645 -28.20 -14.10 4.46
CA LYS A 645 -29.08 -15.14 5.02
C LYS A 645 -29.78 -15.76 3.82
N LYS A 646 -29.58 -17.05 3.55
CA LYS A 646 -30.50 -17.81 2.73
C LYS A 646 -31.84 -17.82 3.46
N PHE A 647 -32.67 -16.83 3.19
CA PHE A 647 -34.10 -16.95 3.40
C PHE A 647 -34.67 -17.66 2.18
N ASP A 648 -35.47 -18.70 2.41
CA ASP A 648 -36.26 -19.41 1.39
C ASP A 648 -37.36 -18.54 0.74
N THR A 649 -37.31 -17.22 0.93
CA THR A 649 -38.27 -16.28 0.37
C THR A 649 -37.76 -15.75 -0.95
N LYS A 650 -38.42 -16.09 -2.06
CA LYS A 650 -38.23 -15.40 -3.34
C LYS A 650 -38.56 -13.90 -3.16
N SER A 651 -37.71 -13.03 -3.71
CA SER A 651 -37.97 -11.58 -3.77
C SER A 651 -39.33 -11.31 -4.41
N ARG A 652 -40.15 -10.43 -3.82
CA ARG A 652 -41.38 -9.93 -4.45
C ARG A 652 -41.11 -8.65 -5.26
N GLY A 653 -39.83 -8.32 -5.47
CA GLY A 653 -39.41 -7.18 -6.29
C GLY A 653 -39.59 -5.83 -5.58
N ARG A 654 -39.62 -5.79 -4.24
CA ARG A 654 -39.68 -4.53 -3.48
C ARG A 654 -38.32 -4.17 -2.92
N TRP A 655 -37.76 -3.06 -3.37
CA TRP A 655 -36.41 -2.64 -3.03
C TRP A 655 -36.42 -1.25 -2.39
N GLN A 656 -35.56 -0.99 -1.42
CA GLN A 656 -35.23 0.36 -0.96
C GLN A 656 -33.96 0.83 -1.67
N MET A 657 -33.96 2.08 -2.13
CA MET A 657 -32.79 2.71 -2.75
C MET A 657 -32.36 3.93 -1.94
N TRP A 658 -31.04 4.09 -1.77
CA TRP A 658 -30.40 5.27 -1.22
C TRP A 658 -29.54 5.89 -2.31
N VAL A 659 -29.75 7.17 -2.59
CA VAL A 659 -28.95 7.94 -3.56
C VAL A 659 -28.43 9.19 -2.85
N ARG A 660 -27.11 9.38 -2.81
CA ARG A 660 -26.47 10.60 -2.33
C ARG A 660 -25.79 11.29 -3.50
N CYS A 661 -26.22 12.50 -3.81
CA CYS A 661 -25.55 13.37 -4.77
C CYS A 661 -24.95 14.60 -4.09
N MET A 662 -23.91 15.15 -4.71
CA MET A 662 -23.28 16.42 -4.36
C MET A 662 -23.53 17.42 -5.50
N GLN A 663 -23.51 18.72 -5.19
CA GLN A 663 -23.67 19.80 -6.19
C GLN A 663 -25.03 19.78 -6.91
N VAL A 664 -26.08 19.35 -6.22
CA VAL A 664 -27.46 19.30 -6.74
C VAL A 664 -27.99 20.74 -6.93
N PRO A 665 -28.42 21.15 -8.13
CA PRO A 665 -29.06 22.45 -8.37
C PRO A 665 -30.37 22.61 -7.58
N GLU A 666 -30.81 23.84 -7.33
CA GLU A 666 -32.10 24.09 -6.66
C GLU A 666 -33.28 23.59 -7.50
N ASP A 667 -33.22 23.76 -8.82
CA ASP A 667 -34.21 23.26 -9.78
C ASP A 667 -33.70 21.98 -10.47
N VAL A 668 -33.91 20.81 -9.84
CA VAL A 668 -33.52 19.51 -10.41
C VAL A 668 -34.57 19.05 -11.43
N PRO A 669 -34.20 18.70 -12.67
CA PRO A 669 -35.12 18.09 -13.63
C PRO A 669 -35.62 16.72 -13.17
N ASP A 670 -36.66 16.19 -13.82
CA ASP A 670 -37.20 14.88 -13.48
C ASP A 670 -36.21 13.75 -13.79
N ILE A 671 -35.59 13.17 -12.76
CA ILE A 671 -34.71 12.02 -12.88
C ILE A 671 -35.53 10.74 -12.70
N GLN A 672 -35.45 9.85 -13.68
CA GLN A 672 -36.03 8.52 -13.61
C GLN A 672 -34.95 7.47 -13.37
N VAL A 673 -35.30 6.38 -12.71
CA VAL A 673 -34.45 5.21 -12.51
C VAL A 673 -35.09 3.97 -13.12
N VAL A 674 -34.27 3.19 -13.82
CA VAL A 674 -34.63 1.89 -14.40
C VAL A 674 -33.64 0.85 -13.88
N VAL A 675 -34.15 -0.27 -13.35
CA VAL A 675 -33.33 -1.36 -12.83
C VAL A 675 -33.36 -2.51 -13.81
N PHE A 676 -32.21 -3.03 -14.19
CA PHE A 676 -32.06 -4.13 -15.14
C PHE A 676 -31.63 -5.40 -14.43
N GLY A 677 -32.11 -6.54 -14.90
CA GLY A 677 -31.73 -7.86 -14.42
C GLY A 677 -31.78 -8.91 -15.54
N ARG A 678 -31.35 -10.14 -15.22
CA ARG A 678 -31.19 -11.21 -16.22
C ARG A 678 -32.46 -11.61 -16.97
N LYS A 679 -33.65 -11.31 -16.45
CA LYS A 679 -34.93 -11.64 -17.08
C LYS A 679 -35.66 -10.44 -17.69
N GLY A 680 -35.10 -9.23 -17.59
CA GLY A 680 -35.74 -8.01 -18.09
C GLY A 680 -35.38 -6.77 -17.28
N LYS A 681 -36.21 -5.73 -17.38
CA LYS A 681 -36.02 -4.46 -16.67
C LYS A 681 -37.28 -4.00 -15.96
N SER A 682 -37.13 -3.19 -14.92
CA SER A 682 -38.25 -2.58 -14.20
C SER A 682 -38.91 -1.48 -15.04
N PRO A 683 -40.15 -1.09 -14.72
CA PRO A 683 -40.70 0.19 -15.15
C PRO A 683 -39.81 1.35 -14.69
N ALA A 684 -39.78 2.43 -15.49
CA ALA A 684 -39.12 3.67 -15.10
C ALA A 684 -39.86 4.33 -13.93
N GLN A 685 -39.13 4.69 -12.89
CA GLN A 685 -39.69 5.27 -11.66
C GLN A 685 -38.99 6.58 -11.34
N LYS A 686 -39.73 7.58 -10.87
CA LYS A 686 -39.17 8.88 -10.48
C LYS A 686 -38.31 8.74 -9.23
N VAL A 687 -37.11 9.32 -9.26
CA VAL A 687 -36.21 9.42 -8.10
C VAL A 687 -36.80 10.41 -7.11
N GLN A 688 -37.08 9.97 -5.88
CA GLN A 688 -37.80 10.80 -4.89
C GLN A 688 -36.89 11.80 -4.18
N ASN A 689 -35.63 11.44 -3.94
CA ASN A 689 -34.65 12.31 -3.29
C ASN A 689 -33.22 11.91 -3.69
N LEU A 690 -32.28 12.85 -3.52
CA LEU A 690 -30.84 12.68 -3.78
C LEU A 690 -29.98 12.94 -2.54
N ASN A 691 -30.59 12.98 -1.34
CA ASN A 691 -29.95 13.36 -0.08
C ASN A 691 -29.65 12.17 0.84
N ASN A 692 -29.56 10.96 0.27
CA ASN A 692 -29.33 9.70 0.98
C ASN A 692 -30.49 9.25 1.88
N ASN A 693 -31.71 9.73 1.66
CA ASN A 693 -32.89 9.19 2.33
C ASN A 693 -33.45 7.99 1.55
N PRO A 694 -33.77 6.87 2.21
CA PRO A 694 -34.32 5.71 1.51
C PRO A 694 -35.67 6.02 0.87
N PHE A 695 -35.87 5.52 -0.34
CA PHE A 695 -37.20 5.46 -0.96
C PHE A 695 -37.45 4.10 -1.62
N LEU A 696 -38.74 3.76 -1.78
CA LEU A 696 -39.17 2.47 -2.28
C LEU A 696 -39.15 2.43 -3.82
N LEU A 697 -38.61 1.35 -4.36
CA LEU A 697 -38.66 0.96 -5.77
C LEU A 697 -39.40 -0.37 -5.94
N THR A 698 -40.25 -0.42 -6.95
CA THR A 698 -40.94 -1.63 -7.38
C THR A 698 -40.26 -2.16 -8.63
N VAL A 699 -39.43 -3.19 -8.47
CA VAL A 699 -38.57 -3.74 -9.51
C VAL A 699 -39.24 -4.91 -10.24
N GLY A 700 -40.06 -5.71 -9.55
CA GLY A 700 -40.68 -6.94 -10.10
C GLY A 700 -39.73 -8.14 -10.17
N ASP A 701 -40.14 -9.25 -10.81
CA ASP A 701 -39.28 -10.43 -11.06
C ASP A 701 -38.47 -10.26 -12.35
N ILE A 702 -37.39 -9.47 -12.26
CA ILE A 702 -36.44 -9.28 -13.36
C ILE A 702 -35.20 -10.20 -13.23
N GLY A 703 -35.26 -11.19 -12.35
CA GLY A 703 -34.10 -12.01 -11.97
C GLY A 703 -33.01 -11.22 -11.26
N ASP A 704 -31.77 -11.74 -11.33
CA ASP A 704 -30.60 -11.09 -10.74
C ASP A 704 -30.38 -9.71 -11.35
N ILE A 705 -30.48 -8.63 -10.55
CA ILE A 705 -30.17 -7.25 -10.96
C ILE A 705 -28.74 -7.15 -11.51
N THR A 706 -28.53 -6.61 -12.70
CA THR A 706 -27.22 -6.49 -13.35
C THR A 706 -26.71 -5.06 -13.39
N LYS A 707 -27.60 -4.08 -13.58
CA LYS A 707 -27.26 -2.65 -13.62
C LYS A 707 -28.47 -1.78 -13.25
N VAL A 708 -28.18 -0.51 -12.97
CA VAL A 708 -29.17 0.55 -12.76
C VAL A 708 -28.86 1.70 -13.72
N SER A 709 -29.88 2.26 -14.33
CA SER A 709 -29.76 3.42 -15.22
C SER A 709 -30.55 4.60 -14.65
N PHE A 710 -29.91 5.76 -14.56
CA PHE A 710 -30.56 7.04 -14.29
C PHE A 710 -30.78 7.77 -15.60
N VAL A 711 -31.99 8.25 -15.83
CA VAL A 711 -32.42 8.91 -17.08
C VAL A 711 -32.93 10.31 -16.73
N LEU A 712 -32.37 11.33 -17.36
CA LEU A 712 -32.79 12.72 -17.20
C LEU A 712 -33.96 13.02 -18.15
N SER A 713 -35.10 13.41 -17.60
CA SER A 713 -36.29 13.85 -18.35
C SER A 713 -36.37 15.38 -18.30
N GLY A 714 -35.72 16.07 -19.23
CA GLY A 714 -35.74 17.54 -19.29
C GLY A 714 -34.60 18.17 -20.10
N PRO A 715 -34.56 19.51 -20.22
CA PRO A 715 -33.49 20.22 -20.90
C PRO A 715 -32.15 20.06 -20.17
N CYS A 716 -31.06 20.27 -20.91
CA CYS A 716 -29.68 20.14 -20.46
C CYS A 716 -29.40 20.84 -19.12
N LEU A 717 -28.67 20.18 -18.22
CA LEU A 717 -28.22 20.79 -16.97
C LEU A 717 -27.10 21.81 -17.23
N GLY A 718 -27.26 23.02 -16.68
CA GLY A 718 -26.21 24.05 -16.68
C GLY A 718 -25.02 23.75 -15.75
N ARG A 719 -25.23 22.90 -14.75
CA ARG A 719 -24.20 22.40 -13.81
C ARG A 719 -24.40 20.91 -13.57
N GLY A 720 -23.32 20.13 -13.59
CA GLY A 720 -23.37 18.68 -13.46
C GLY A 720 -23.74 18.23 -12.04
N ILE A 721 -24.38 17.07 -11.92
CA ILE A 721 -24.73 16.45 -10.63
C ILE A 721 -23.72 15.33 -10.36
N LYS A 722 -23.05 15.33 -9.21
CA LYS A 722 -22.08 14.28 -8.85
C LYS A 722 -22.71 13.21 -7.97
N LEU A 723 -22.58 11.94 -8.34
CA LEU A 723 -23.02 10.83 -7.51
C LEU A 723 -21.93 10.52 -6.47
N HIS A 724 -22.30 10.41 -5.20
CA HIS A 724 -21.39 10.09 -4.09
C HIS A 724 -21.69 8.71 -3.50
N LYS A 725 -22.95 8.27 -3.50
CA LYS A 725 -23.33 6.97 -2.94
C LYS A 725 -24.59 6.46 -3.60
N LEU A 726 -24.61 5.17 -3.93
CA LEU A 726 -25.79 4.46 -4.41
C LEU A 726 -25.84 3.07 -3.76
N GLN A 727 -26.99 2.73 -3.18
CA GLN A 727 -27.25 1.43 -2.57
C GLN A 727 -28.68 0.97 -2.84
N LEU A 728 -28.86 -0.34 -3.03
CA LEU A 728 -30.17 -0.98 -3.13
C LEU A 728 -30.29 -2.11 -2.10
N LYS A 729 -31.46 -2.25 -1.48
CA LYS A 729 -31.76 -3.31 -0.51
C LYS A 729 -33.11 -3.95 -0.80
N ASP A 730 -33.12 -5.25 -0.99
CA ASP A 730 -34.34 -6.03 -1.12
C ASP A 730 -35.05 -6.10 0.25
N LEU A 731 -36.32 -5.72 0.30
CA LEU A 731 -37.09 -5.74 1.53
C LEU A 731 -37.51 -7.15 1.96
N ASP A 732 -37.64 -8.07 1.01
CA ASP A 732 -38.07 -9.44 1.25
C ASP A 732 -36.86 -10.33 1.56
N THR A 733 -35.83 -10.33 0.70
CA THR A 733 -34.64 -11.20 0.86
C THR A 733 -33.57 -10.61 1.77
N LYS A 734 -33.64 -9.31 2.06
CA LYS A 734 -32.59 -8.52 2.74
C LYS A 734 -31.27 -8.45 1.97
N GLN A 735 -31.24 -8.86 0.70
CA GLN A 735 -30.08 -8.70 -0.17
C GLN A 735 -29.74 -7.21 -0.34
N GLU A 736 -28.48 -6.86 -0.19
CA GLU A 736 -27.97 -5.51 -0.47
C GLU A 736 -27.06 -5.53 -1.71
N LEU A 737 -27.20 -4.51 -2.55
CA LEU A 737 -26.40 -4.29 -3.75
C LEU A 737 -25.71 -2.93 -3.65
N GLY A 738 -24.40 -2.94 -3.85
CA GLY A 738 -23.58 -1.74 -3.97
C GLY A 738 -23.33 -1.39 -5.44
N PHE A 739 -22.87 -0.17 -5.67
CA PHE A 739 -22.51 0.36 -6.99
C PHE A 739 -21.23 1.19 -6.84
N HIS A 740 -20.32 1.12 -7.82
CA HIS A 740 -19.16 2.01 -7.85
C HIS A 740 -19.64 3.44 -8.09
N THR A 741 -19.25 4.38 -7.23
CA THR A 741 -19.77 5.77 -7.28
C THR A 741 -18.70 6.84 -7.15
N GLU A 742 -17.42 6.47 -7.08
CA GLU A 742 -16.33 7.43 -6.84
C GLU A 742 -15.92 8.13 -8.15
N ALA A 743 -15.95 9.46 -8.14
CA ALA A 743 -15.69 10.39 -9.26
C ALA A 743 -16.69 10.40 -10.43
N GLN A 744 -17.86 9.75 -10.31
CA GLN A 744 -18.84 9.70 -11.40
C GLN A 744 -19.84 10.86 -11.35
N CYS A 745 -19.94 11.63 -12.44
CA CYS A 745 -21.06 12.55 -12.62
C CYS A 745 -22.31 11.73 -12.92
N LEU A 746 -23.38 11.92 -12.13
CA LEU A 746 -24.69 11.37 -12.44
C LEU A 746 -25.20 11.97 -13.77
N PHE A 747 -24.91 13.24 -14.03
CA PHE A 747 -25.09 13.89 -15.32
C PHE A 747 -24.02 14.98 -15.47
N GLY A 748 -23.35 15.04 -16.62
CA GLY A 748 -22.26 16.00 -16.90
C GLY A 748 -22.74 17.42 -17.23
N GLU A 749 -21.82 18.38 -17.18
CA GLU A 749 -22.04 19.77 -17.60
C GLU A 749 -22.25 19.86 -19.12
N GLY A 750 -23.24 20.64 -19.58
CA GLY A 750 -23.52 20.83 -21.01
C GLY A 750 -24.53 19.85 -21.63
N GLY A 751 -25.14 18.96 -20.83
CA GLY A 751 -26.28 18.12 -21.24
C GLY A 751 -26.00 17.07 -22.30
N SER A 752 -24.73 16.71 -22.47
CA SER A 752 -24.29 15.77 -23.51
C SER A 752 -24.53 14.29 -23.17
N GLU A 753 -24.96 13.99 -21.94
CA GLU A 753 -25.27 12.66 -21.43
C GLU A 753 -26.61 12.69 -20.67
N THR A 754 -27.65 12.12 -21.27
CA THR A 754 -29.00 12.04 -20.68
C THR A 754 -29.23 10.76 -19.88
N VAL A 755 -28.30 9.81 -19.94
CA VAL A 755 -28.39 8.50 -19.29
C VAL A 755 -27.05 8.15 -18.66
N THR A 756 -27.09 7.76 -17.39
CA THR A 756 -25.93 7.23 -16.65
C THR A 756 -26.22 5.83 -16.15
N GLU A 757 -25.32 4.89 -16.42
CA GLU A 757 -25.48 3.47 -16.08
C GLU A 757 -24.44 3.01 -15.07
N LEU A 758 -24.86 2.22 -14.10
CA LEU A 758 -24.05 1.72 -13.01
C LEU A 758 -24.25 0.22 -12.87
N ALA A 759 -23.18 -0.55 -13.03
CA ALA A 759 -23.22 -2.00 -12.85
C ALA A 759 -23.40 -2.36 -11.36
N ALA A 760 -24.25 -3.34 -11.09
CA ALA A 760 -24.47 -3.84 -9.75
C ALA A 760 -23.24 -4.64 -9.28
N VAL A 761 -22.71 -4.30 -8.11
CA VAL A 761 -21.55 -4.96 -7.50
C VAL A 761 -22.02 -6.10 -6.63
N ARG A 762 -21.51 -7.30 -6.89
CA ARG A 762 -21.78 -8.49 -6.10
C ARG A 762 -20.48 -9.20 -5.67
N PRO A 763 -20.46 -9.85 -4.49
CA PRO A 763 -19.29 -10.62 -4.06
C PRO A 763 -19.01 -11.86 -4.91
N ASP A 764 -20.05 -12.45 -5.52
CA ASP A 764 -20.00 -13.74 -6.23
C ASP A 764 -19.78 -13.61 -7.74
N LYS A 765 -19.97 -12.42 -8.32
CA LYS A 765 -19.87 -12.17 -9.77
C LYS A 765 -19.26 -10.79 -10.04
N PRO A 766 -18.30 -10.68 -10.96
CA PRO A 766 -17.76 -9.38 -11.34
C PRO A 766 -18.87 -8.49 -11.91
N PRO A 767 -18.88 -7.18 -11.59
CA PRO A 767 -19.80 -6.24 -12.24
C PRO A 767 -19.54 -6.22 -13.75
N LEU A 768 -20.60 -5.94 -14.51
CA LEU A 768 -20.48 -5.74 -15.95
C LEU A 768 -19.56 -4.54 -16.22
N ARG A 769 -18.62 -4.70 -17.15
CA ARG A 769 -17.69 -3.63 -17.54
C ARG A 769 -18.41 -2.50 -18.26
N GLU A 770 -17.85 -1.30 -18.23
CA GLU A 770 -18.27 -0.22 -19.13
C GLU A 770 -17.65 -0.44 -20.52
N VAL A 771 -18.44 -0.29 -21.58
CA VAL A 771 -18.03 -0.47 -22.98
C VAL A 771 -18.33 0.80 -23.76
N LEU A 772 -17.39 1.19 -24.62
CA LEU A 772 -17.57 2.27 -25.59
C LEU A 772 -18.07 1.67 -26.91
N TYR A 773 -19.29 2.05 -27.30
CA TYR A 773 -19.91 1.68 -28.56
C TYR A 773 -19.74 2.84 -29.55
N SER A 774 -19.07 2.58 -30.67
CA SER A 774 -19.00 3.50 -31.80
C SER A 774 -20.12 3.16 -32.78
N ILE A 775 -21.00 4.12 -33.03
CA ILE A 775 -22.24 3.97 -33.80
C ILE A 775 -22.10 4.78 -35.07
N SER A 776 -22.02 4.09 -36.21
CA SER A 776 -21.96 4.66 -37.55
C SER A 776 -23.33 4.61 -38.20
N VAL A 777 -23.97 5.76 -38.39
CA VAL A 777 -25.26 5.90 -39.05
C VAL A 777 -25.04 6.28 -40.51
N HIS A 778 -25.54 5.46 -41.43
CA HIS A 778 -25.42 5.68 -42.88
C HIS A 778 -26.73 6.21 -43.46
N THR A 779 -26.72 7.42 -44.00
CA THR A 779 -27.86 7.98 -44.72
C THR A 779 -27.89 7.53 -46.18
N GLY A 780 -29.09 7.43 -46.75
CA GLY A 780 -29.28 7.06 -48.15
C GLY A 780 -28.77 8.09 -49.15
N THR A 781 -28.63 7.66 -50.40
CA THR A 781 -28.21 8.50 -51.54
C THR A 781 -29.40 9.03 -52.36
N LEU A 782 -30.64 8.88 -51.88
CA LEU A 782 -31.83 9.42 -52.54
C LEU A 782 -31.93 10.95 -52.30
N PRO A 783 -32.66 11.71 -53.15
CA PRO A 783 -32.94 13.12 -52.88
C PRO A 783 -33.62 13.29 -51.52
N ALA A 784 -33.24 14.32 -50.75
CA ALA A 784 -33.78 14.63 -49.41
C ALA A 784 -33.55 13.55 -48.33
N SER A 785 -32.54 12.69 -48.46
CA SER A 785 -32.24 11.64 -47.46
C SER A 785 -31.56 12.10 -46.17
N GLY A 786 -31.26 13.40 -46.02
CA GLY A 786 -30.67 13.96 -44.80
C GLY A 786 -31.73 14.40 -43.79
N THR A 787 -31.34 14.67 -42.54
CA THR A 787 -32.22 15.22 -41.51
C THR A 787 -31.50 16.27 -40.66
N ASP A 788 -32.25 17.26 -40.21
CA ASP A 788 -31.89 18.24 -39.18
C ASP A 788 -32.54 17.94 -37.83
N ALA A 789 -33.31 16.84 -37.74
CA ALA A 789 -34.02 16.45 -36.54
C ALA A 789 -33.11 15.73 -35.52
N ASP A 790 -33.49 15.83 -34.25
CA ASP A 790 -32.83 15.06 -33.20
C ASP A 790 -33.13 13.57 -33.32
N VAL A 791 -32.09 12.81 -33.63
CA VAL A 791 -32.12 11.36 -33.73
C VAL A 791 -31.74 10.74 -32.38
N PHE A 792 -32.54 9.75 -31.97
CA PHE A 792 -32.35 8.97 -30.77
C PHE A 792 -32.11 7.51 -31.13
N ILE A 793 -31.26 6.85 -30.34
CA ILE A 793 -30.94 5.45 -30.51
C ILE A 793 -31.08 4.70 -29.17
N THR A 794 -31.51 3.45 -29.24
CA THR A 794 -31.47 2.49 -28.14
C THR A 794 -30.89 1.18 -28.64
N LEU A 795 -29.81 0.71 -28.01
CA LEU A 795 -29.21 -0.59 -28.32
C LEU A 795 -29.78 -1.65 -27.40
N PHE A 796 -30.09 -2.82 -27.94
CA PHE A 796 -30.58 -3.98 -27.18
C PHE A 796 -29.59 -5.13 -27.30
N GLY A 797 -29.17 -5.67 -26.17
CA GLY A 797 -28.32 -6.87 -26.10
C GLY A 797 -28.80 -7.86 -25.05
N GLU A 798 -28.03 -8.92 -24.86
CA GLU A 798 -28.27 -9.99 -23.90
C GLU A 798 -28.48 -9.48 -22.46
N TYR A 799 -27.75 -8.44 -22.05
CA TYR A 799 -27.74 -7.93 -20.67
C TYR A 799 -28.63 -6.69 -20.45
N GLY A 800 -29.49 -6.36 -21.42
CA GLY A 800 -30.46 -5.27 -21.34
C GLY A 800 -30.34 -4.30 -22.50
N ASP A 801 -30.75 -3.05 -22.27
CA ASP A 801 -30.64 -1.99 -23.26
C ASP A 801 -29.89 -0.75 -22.73
N SER A 802 -29.48 0.11 -23.65
CA SER A 802 -28.75 1.35 -23.35
C SER A 802 -29.63 2.50 -22.84
N CYS A 803 -30.94 2.29 -22.71
CA CYS A 803 -31.97 3.34 -22.70
C CYS A 803 -31.90 4.25 -23.95
N LYS A 804 -32.89 5.13 -24.09
CA LYS A 804 -32.98 6.12 -25.18
C LYS A 804 -31.89 7.18 -25.02
N ARG A 805 -31.04 7.32 -26.02
CA ARG A 805 -29.93 8.27 -26.03
C ARG A 805 -29.95 9.10 -27.31
N ARG A 806 -29.69 10.40 -27.19
CA ARG A 806 -29.59 11.32 -28.33
C ARG A 806 -28.21 11.19 -28.96
N LEU A 807 -28.14 11.11 -30.29
CA LEU A 807 -26.87 11.13 -31.01
C LEU A 807 -26.27 12.54 -31.02
N ARG A 808 -24.96 12.67 -30.80
CA ARG A 808 -24.27 13.96 -30.90
C ARG A 808 -24.06 14.29 -32.38
N HIS A 809 -24.43 15.50 -32.80
CA HIS A 809 -24.41 15.98 -34.20
C HIS A 809 -25.50 15.35 -35.09
N SER A 810 -26.77 15.67 -34.82
CA SER A 810 -27.95 15.20 -35.56
C SER A 810 -28.09 15.73 -37.00
N ASN A 811 -27.25 16.68 -37.43
CA ASN A 811 -27.29 17.21 -38.79
C ASN A 811 -26.66 16.21 -39.75
N LEU A 812 -27.49 15.35 -40.33
CA LEU A 812 -27.07 14.31 -41.26
C LEU A 812 -27.33 14.77 -42.70
N GLU A 813 -26.28 14.94 -43.51
CA GLU A 813 -26.47 15.24 -44.93
C GLU A 813 -26.60 13.96 -45.76
N LYS A 814 -27.17 14.10 -46.96
CA LYS A 814 -27.40 13.02 -47.92
C LYS A 814 -26.10 12.24 -48.22
N GLY A 815 -26.15 10.92 -48.07
CA GLY A 815 -25.05 10.00 -48.40
C GLY A 815 -23.86 10.06 -47.44
N GLN A 816 -23.99 10.73 -46.29
CA GLN A 816 -22.94 10.79 -45.27
C GLN A 816 -23.04 9.64 -44.26
N VAL A 817 -21.90 9.37 -43.64
CA VAL A 817 -21.76 8.49 -42.48
C VAL A 817 -21.46 9.35 -41.27
N CYS A 818 -22.34 9.32 -40.27
CA CYS A 818 -22.12 10.00 -39.00
C CYS A 818 -21.69 8.99 -37.94
N ILE A 819 -20.57 9.27 -37.28
CA ILE A 819 -20.04 8.43 -36.21
C ILE A 819 -20.31 9.12 -34.87
N SER A 820 -21.00 8.44 -33.97
CA SER A 820 -21.22 8.90 -32.59
C SER A 820 -20.75 7.83 -31.63
N GLU A 821 -20.10 8.26 -30.56
CA GLU A 821 -19.67 7.38 -29.48
C GLU A 821 -20.65 7.39 -28.32
N MET A 822 -20.80 6.24 -27.67
CA MET A 822 -21.73 6.06 -26.56
C MET A 822 -21.16 5.08 -25.53
N ARG A 823 -21.12 5.51 -24.26
CA ARG A 823 -20.72 4.66 -23.14
C ARG A 823 -21.93 3.98 -22.49
N ALA A 824 -21.90 2.66 -22.37
CA ALA A 824 -22.92 1.90 -21.66
C ALA A 824 -22.30 0.72 -20.90
N VAL A 825 -22.98 0.25 -19.86
CA VAL A 825 -22.60 -1.02 -19.22
C VAL A 825 -22.81 -2.15 -20.21
N ASP A 826 -21.83 -3.06 -20.32
CA ASP A 826 -21.75 -4.13 -21.33
C ASP A 826 -23.11 -4.78 -21.56
N LEU A 827 -23.62 -4.62 -22.78
CA LEU A 827 -24.92 -5.13 -23.20
C LEU A 827 -24.86 -6.60 -23.64
N GLY A 828 -23.66 -7.21 -23.68
CA GLY A 828 -23.46 -8.53 -24.26
C GLY A 828 -23.66 -8.52 -25.78
N GLN A 829 -24.07 -9.64 -26.36
CA GLN A 829 -24.31 -9.71 -27.81
C GLN A 829 -25.50 -8.82 -28.20
N LEU A 830 -25.26 -7.83 -29.07
CA LEU A 830 -26.32 -6.98 -29.61
C LEU A 830 -27.27 -7.77 -30.50
N SER A 831 -28.56 -7.48 -30.37
CA SER A 831 -29.64 -8.19 -31.05
C SER A 831 -30.58 -7.27 -31.81
N LYS A 832 -30.74 -6.01 -31.38
CA LYS A 832 -31.64 -5.02 -32.02
C LYS A 832 -31.14 -3.60 -31.79
N VAL A 833 -31.58 -2.71 -32.66
CA VAL A 833 -31.39 -1.27 -32.53
C VAL A 833 -32.71 -0.57 -32.80
N LEU A 834 -33.17 0.27 -31.87
CA LEU A 834 -34.29 1.17 -32.10
C LEU A 834 -33.73 2.54 -32.46
N VAL A 835 -34.17 3.08 -33.58
CA VAL A 835 -33.88 4.44 -34.03
C VAL A 835 -35.18 5.23 -34.12
N GLU A 836 -35.15 6.46 -33.63
CA GLU A 836 -36.31 7.36 -33.58
C GLU A 836 -35.87 8.78 -33.87
N HIS A 837 -36.75 9.62 -34.42
CA HIS A 837 -36.50 11.06 -34.51
C HIS A 837 -37.71 11.88 -34.06
N HIS A 838 -37.46 13.10 -33.61
CA HIS A 838 -38.55 14.04 -33.35
C HIS A 838 -38.96 14.69 -34.66
N ASN A 839 -40.25 14.60 -35.02
CA ASN A 839 -40.80 15.13 -36.27
C ASN A 839 -40.93 16.67 -36.27
N VAL A 840 -39.85 17.38 -35.95
CA VAL A 840 -39.81 18.82 -35.75
C VAL A 840 -38.80 19.42 -36.73
N GLY A 841 -39.28 20.12 -37.76
CA GLY A 841 -38.44 20.75 -38.80
C GLY A 841 -39.01 20.55 -40.21
N TYR A 842 -38.62 21.38 -41.19
CA TYR A 842 -39.07 21.29 -42.60
C TYR A 842 -38.40 20.12 -43.36
N GLY A 843 -37.36 19.49 -42.77
CA GLY A 843 -36.63 18.35 -43.30
C GLY A 843 -36.43 17.22 -42.28
N ALA A 844 -37.40 17.02 -41.37
CA ALA A 844 -37.25 16.06 -40.27
C ALA A 844 -37.16 14.60 -40.74
N GLY A 845 -37.80 14.26 -41.86
CA GLY A 845 -37.76 12.94 -42.46
C GLY A 845 -36.47 12.63 -43.19
N TRP A 846 -36.00 11.38 -43.09
CA TRP A 846 -34.75 10.95 -43.71
C TRP A 846 -34.79 9.51 -44.15
N TYR A 847 -33.84 9.16 -45.02
CA TYR A 847 -33.67 7.78 -45.46
C TYR A 847 -32.47 7.17 -44.74
N LEU A 848 -32.75 6.15 -43.92
CA LEU A 848 -31.72 5.40 -43.22
C LEU A 848 -31.35 4.15 -44.03
N ASP A 849 -30.09 4.04 -44.45
CA ASP A 849 -29.58 2.88 -45.17
C ASP A 849 -29.24 1.75 -44.19
N GLN A 850 -28.29 1.99 -43.29
CA GLN A 850 -27.85 1.03 -42.28
C GLN A 850 -27.24 1.71 -41.05
N ILE A 851 -27.18 0.97 -39.94
CA ILE A 851 -26.43 1.34 -38.73
C ILE A 851 -25.37 0.28 -38.48
N VAL A 852 -24.11 0.69 -38.37
CA VAL A 852 -22.99 -0.18 -38.03
C VAL A 852 -22.48 0.16 -36.64
N ILE A 853 -22.29 -0.84 -35.79
CA ILE A 853 -21.85 -0.66 -34.40
C ILE A 853 -20.56 -1.44 -34.16
N HIS A 854 -19.60 -0.76 -33.57
CA HIS A 854 -18.31 -1.31 -33.18
C HIS A 854 -18.10 -1.20 -31.66
N GLU A 855 -17.68 -2.29 -31.02
CA GLU A 855 -17.39 -2.35 -29.59
C GLU A 855 -15.89 -2.16 -29.31
N SER A 856 -15.54 -1.24 -28.39
CA SER A 856 -14.15 -1.05 -27.97
C SER A 856 -13.56 -2.33 -27.34
N GLY A 857 -12.44 -2.83 -27.87
CA GLY A 857 -11.70 -3.97 -27.32
C GLY A 857 -12.00 -5.34 -27.96
N LYS A 858 -12.86 -5.40 -28.99
CA LYS A 858 -12.93 -6.54 -29.91
C LYS A 858 -12.35 -6.12 -31.26
N THR A 859 -11.38 -6.86 -31.80
CA THR A 859 -10.73 -6.53 -33.08
C THR A 859 -11.39 -7.17 -34.31
N ASP A 860 -12.30 -8.13 -34.11
CA ASP A 860 -12.83 -9.01 -35.18
C ASP A 860 -14.37 -9.10 -35.28
N GLY A 861 -15.10 -8.03 -34.99
CA GLY A 861 -16.56 -8.05 -35.21
C GLY A 861 -17.25 -6.69 -35.16
N GLN A 862 -18.04 -6.40 -36.20
CA GLN A 862 -18.96 -5.26 -36.28
C GLN A 862 -20.39 -5.77 -36.39
N TYR A 863 -21.35 -5.10 -35.74
CA TYR A 863 -22.77 -5.38 -35.90
C TYR A 863 -23.33 -4.46 -36.98
N ALA A 864 -23.99 -5.01 -38.00
CA ALA A 864 -24.61 -4.23 -39.06
C ALA A 864 -26.12 -4.46 -39.06
N PHE A 865 -26.89 -3.38 -38.93
CA PHE A 865 -28.34 -3.37 -38.91
C PHE A 865 -28.85 -2.63 -40.15
N LEU A 866 -29.43 -3.37 -41.10
CA LEU A 866 -29.95 -2.81 -42.35
C LEU A 866 -31.35 -2.23 -42.14
N CYS A 867 -31.63 -1.08 -42.76
CA CYS A 867 -32.92 -0.41 -42.71
C CYS A 867 -33.49 -0.20 -44.13
N GLN A 868 -32.75 0.51 -44.98
CA GLN A 868 -33.11 0.86 -46.36
C GLN A 868 -34.55 1.38 -46.49
N GLN A 869 -34.95 2.29 -45.62
CA GLN A 869 -36.30 2.86 -45.58
C GLN A 869 -36.31 4.32 -45.15
N TRP A 870 -37.39 5.00 -45.52
CA TRP A 870 -37.72 6.32 -45.00
C TRP A 870 -38.19 6.22 -43.54
N LEU A 871 -37.68 7.12 -42.70
CA LEU A 871 -38.21 7.44 -41.38
C LEU A 871 -38.81 8.83 -41.50
N ASP A 872 -40.10 8.87 -41.82
CA ASP A 872 -40.85 10.10 -42.08
C ASP A 872 -42.34 9.86 -41.83
N SER A 873 -43.06 10.90 -41.39
CA SER A 873 -44.50 10.80 -41.08
C SER A 873 -45.45 10.85 -42.30
N GLY A 874 -44.96 11.30 -43.46
CA GLY A 874 -45.73 11.48 -44.69
C GLY A 874 -45.19 10.70 -45.90
N VAL A 875 -44.01 10.06 -45.80
CA VAL A 875 -43.35 9.31 -46.87
C VAL A 875 -42.96 7.90 -46.37
N GLY A 876 -42.85 6.93 -47.28
CA GLY A 876 -42.50 5.54 -46.92
C GLY A 876 -43.68 4.83 -46.26
N ASP A 877 -43.46 4.28 -45.06
CA ASP A 877 -44.48 3.62 -44.24
C ASP A 877 -45.09 4.54 -43.16
N ALA A 878 -44.84 5.85 -43.25
CA ALA A 878 -45.34 6.87 -42.33
C ALA A 878 -44.87 6.67 -40.86
N GLN A 879 -43.75 5.96 -40.63
CA GLN A 879 -43.18 5.73 -39.31
C GLN A 879 -41.94 6.60 -39.07
N THR A 880 -41.89 7.24 -37.90
CA THR A 880 -40.74 8.05 -37.43
C THR A 880 -39.86 7.31 -36.42
N GLU A 881 -40.21 6.05 -36.12
CA GLU A 881 -39.47 5.14 -35.25
C GLU A 881 -39.35 3.78 -35.95
N ARG A 882 -38.20 3.10 -35.78
CA ARG A 882 -38.02 1.75 -36.35
C ARG A 882 -37.07 0.91 -35.52
N MET A 883 -37.49 -0.34 -35.31
CA MET A 883 -36.69 -1.37 -34.67
C MET A 883 -35.99 -2.24 -35.72
N LEU A 884 -34.68 -2.11 -35.81
CA LEU A 884 -33.79 -2.92 -36.65
C LEU A 884 -33.34 -4.16 -35.87
N LYS A 885 -33.15 -5.29 -36.56
CA LYS A 885 -32.77 -6.59 -35.98
C LYS A 885 -31.53 -7.14 -36.65
#